data_AF-A0A286RDM3-F1
#
_entry.id   AF-A0A286RDM3-F1
#
_cell.length_a   1.000
_cell.length_b   1.000
_cell.length_c   1.000
_cell.angle_alpha   90.00
_cell.angle_beta   90.00
_cell.angle_gamma   90.00
#
_symmetry.space_group_name_H-M   'P 1'
#
loop_
_entity.id
_entity.type
_entity.pdbx_description
1 polymer ?
#
loop_
_entity_poly.entity_id
_entity_poly.type
_entity_poly.pdbx_seq_one_letter_code
_entity_poly.pdbx_strand_id
1 'polypeptide(L)'
;MNRSIGLHTAFSLLFALSSVLWTGVRASGQESRLALDESPAQPGEWGYRPEDQSISATDPPAFSWRPQNNIQDWEIQVARDSDFRDMVYEARGIIWNVHCPPKTFGAGRYFWRYRGRNQAVVTHWSRVRQFTIPPHAVSMPMPSRDELLARIPADHPRLFIRPEDLPRLRAAAKGELKDLWERLVARCENALRNPPPTEEPPKYPPNIETKSDEWAKIWWGNREYTIRALGTSALLGFVYRVGGHRPYGELAKRILLDCAKWDPVGSTGFRYNDEAGMPYAYYFSRTYTFVYDLLTEEERQKCREVMRIRGTEMYRTLCPRHFWRPYNSHANRAWHFLGEVGITFHGEIPEADDWTWFALNVFFNTYPVWCDDDGGWHEGSSYWASYMERFTWWADIMRATFRINAFQKPYFSKAGYYALYLMPPHAVTGGFGDLACTREARSNVPLMSIFAVQARNPHWMWYVESMGGPPQPREFWEFVRGTLPKVVSQPPDDLPTSRVFRGTGQAALNTTLLDARDNIQILFKSSPFGTQSHGYDANNSFLLTAYNARLFVSSGRRDLYGSAHHVRWMWSTRSVNSITVDGIGQVPHSAETRGQITAFYTSPEIDVVEGEAGPCYRDPGDPQGKGQPLLRRFTRTIIFLKPEWIVIYDRLVATRPVQYQYWLHSPEKMEVDGNRVVARVGQVECPVQFLTPERLSFTQTNEYDPNPRPRITVREWHLTAETPEKSSQIEFLALYHPHRMGNDRSAQVTWKPQEGGYVLVLNWPGETATLLLPKDEAQSLQSGDLRTKGKILISRGKNDGRSVRTVVVDGVVPAPP
;
A
#
# COMPACT_ATOMS: atom_id res chain seq x y z
N MET A 1 21.18 25.12 -52.30
CA MET A 1 21.21 25.55 -53.73
C MET A 1 21.03 24.30 -54.57
N ASN A 2 19.82 24.03 -55.11
CA ASN A 2 19.39 24.26 -56.51
C ASN A 2 20.33 23.55 -57.52
N ARG A 3 19.95 22.69 -58.48
CA ARG A 3 18.73 22.36 -59.26
C ARG A 3 19.09 21.03 -60.02
N SER A 4 18.26 19.99 -60.18
CA SER A 4 17.07 19.81 -61.06
C SER A 4 17.35 19.07 -62.39
N ILE A 5 16.47 18.10 -62.73
CA ILE A 5 16.11 17.49 -64.05
C ILE A 5 17.12 16.47 -64.63
N GLY A 6 16.80 15.31 -65.22
CA GLY A 6 15.54 14.63 -65.57
C GLY A 6 15.77 13.67 -66.76
N LEU A 7 15.12 12.48 -66.71
CA LEU A 7 14.70 11.53 -67.78
C LEU A 7 15.65 11.12 -68.94
N HIS A 8 15.88 9.80 -69.12
CA HIS A 8 15.23 8.93 -70.15
C HIS A 8 15.96 7.58 -70.40
N THR A 9 15.20 6.45 -70.30
CA THR A 9 15.17 5.19 -71.13
C THR A 9 16.48 4.53 -71.62
N ALA A 10 16.71 3.21 -71.70
CA ALA A 10 15.95 1.94 -71.65
C ALA A 10 17.01 0.81 -71.44
N PHE A 11 16.73 -0.38 -70.87
CA PHE A 11 16.31 -1.57 -71.64
C PHE A 11 15.92 -2.71 -70.68
N SER A 12 14.82 -3.38 -71.04
CA SER A 12 14.13 -4.48 -70.36
C SER A 12 14.83 -5.84 -70.49
N LEU A 13 14.57 -6.78 -69.58
CA LEU A 13 14.08 -8.15 -69.91
C LEU A 13 13.68 -8.98 -68.66
N LEU A 14 12.37 -9.30 -68.58
CA LEU A 14 11.72 -10.60 -68.24
C LEU A 14 11.94 -11.23 -66.83
N PHE A 15 10.99 -11.74 -66.02
CA PHE A 15 9.56 -12.14 -66.04
C PHE A 15 9.09 -12.11 -64.54
N ALA A 16 7.84 -11.79 -64.14
CA ALA A 16 6.73 -12.74 -64.13
C ALA A 16 5.33 -12.09 -63.96
N LEU A 17 4.40 -12.65 -64.74
CA LEU A 17 2.93 -12.55 -64.75
C LEU A 17 2.29 -12.87 -63.39
N SER A 18 1.05 -12.51 -63.04
CA SER A 18 -0.09 -11.93 -63.76
C SER A 18 -1.15 -11.53 -62.73
N SER A 19 -1.82 -10.40 -62.94
CA SER A 19 -3.10 -10.05 -62.33
C SER A 19 -4.03 -9.61 -63.46
N VAL A 20 -5.32 -9.95 -63.38
CA VAL A 20 -6.50 -9.14 -63.78
C VAL A 20 -7.78 -10.02 -63.88
N LEU A 21 -8.72 -9.68 -62.99
CA LEU A 21 -10.19 -9.69 -63.08
C LEU A 21 -10.98 -11.01 -63.27
N TRP A 22 -11.85 -11.32 -62.29
CA TRP A 22 -13.30 -11.26 -62.52
C TRP A 22 -14.13 -11.06 -61.24
N THR A 23 -15.14 -10.23 -61.44
CA THR A 23 -16.30 -9.77 -60.66
C THR A 23 -16.99 -10.72 -59.67
N GLY A 24 -17.52 -10.13 -58.59
CA GLY A 24 -18.83 -10.53 -58.05
C GLY A 24 -18.85 -11.27 -56.72
N VAL A 25 -18.39 -10.65 -55.63
CA VAL A 25 -18.84 -11.03 -54.28
C VAL A 25 -19.48 -9.82 -53.63
N ARG A 26 -20.73 -10.00 -53.21
CA ARG A 26 -21.53 -9.06 -52.44
C ARG A 26 -20.66 -8.33 -51.43
N ALA A 27 -20.73 -7.00 -51.42
CA ALA A 27 -20.44 -6.25 -50.22
C ALA A 27 -21.47 -6.67 -49.15
N SER A 28 -21.21 -7.77 -48.45
CA SER A 28 -21.70 -7.90 -47.10
C SER A 28 -21.01 -6.80 -46.34
N GLY A 29 -21.70 -5.68 -46.14
CA GLY A 29 -21.38 -4.78 -45.04
C GLY A 29 -21.49 -5.59 -43.76
N GLN A 30 -20.40 -6.27 -43.40
CA GLN A 30 -20.12 -6.53 -42.00
C GLN A 30 -19.84 -5.14 -41.43
N GLU A 31 -20.90 -4.46 -40.98
CA GLU A 31 -20.73 -3.55 -39.85
C GLU A 31 -19.85 -4.31 -38.86
N SER A 32 -18.64 -3.81 -38.61
CA SER A 32 -17.82 -4.36 -37.55
C SER A 32 -18.63 -4.14 -36.28
N ARG A 33 -19.34 -5.18 -35.84
CA ARG A 33 -20.15 -5.13 -34.62
C ARG A 33 -19.22 -4.61 -33.53
N LEU A 34 -19.64 -3.55 -32.86
CA LEU A 34 -18.92 -3.01 -31.72
C LEU A 34 -18.80 -4.15 -30.70
N ALA A 35 -17.61 -4.75 -30.62
CA ALA A 35 -17.36 -5.90 -29.78
C ALA A 35 -16.88 -5.42 -28.41
N LEU A 36 -17.35 -6.09 -27.36
CA LEU A 36 -16.91 -5.82 -26.00
C LEU A 36 -15.63 -6.60 -25.71
N ASP A 37 -14.61 -5.93 -25.21
CA ASP A 37 -13.39 -6.55 -24.73
C ASP A 37 -13.53 -6.91 -23.24
N GLU A 38 -13.68 -8.20 -22.97
CA GLU A 38 -13.82 -8.74 -21.62
C GLU A 38 -12.58 -9.48 -21.11
N SER A 39 -11.40 -9.27 -21.73
CA SER A 39 -10.23 -10.03 -21.29
C SER A 39 -9.87 -9.73 -19.82
N PRO A 40 -9.28 -10.69 -19.10
CA PRO A 40 -8.89 -10.50 -17.70
C PRO A 40 -7.92 -9.33 -17.52
N ALA A 41 -7.99 -8.67 -16.37
CA ALA A 41 -6.97 -7.72 -15.98
C ALA A 41 -5.60 -8.38 -15.91
N GLN A 42 -4.60 -7.67 -16.40
CA GLN A 42 -3.22 -8.10 -16.31
C GLN A 42 -2.64 -7.77 -14.93
N PRO A 43 -1.52 -8.39 -14.52
CA PRO A 43 -0.78 -7.97 -13.34
C PRO A 43 -0.51 -6.45 -13.34
N GLY A 44 -0.85 -5.77 -12.25
CA GLY A 44 -0.75 -4.31 -12.16
C GLY A 44 -1.93 -3.54 -12.76
N GLU A 45 -3.04 -4.21 -13.09
CA GLU A 45 -4.33 -3.59 -13.42
C GLU A 45 -5.37 -3.85 -12.32
N TRP A 46 -6.34 -2.94 -12.17
CA TRP A 46 -7.30 -2.95 -11.06
C TRP A 46 -8.29 -4.12 -11.12
N GLY A 47 -8.72 -4.50 -12.33
CA GLY A 47 -9.62 -5.62 -12.54
C GLY A 47 -11.11 -5.29 -12.41
N TYR A 48 -11.90 -6.32 -12.68
CA TYR A 48 -13.36 -6.25 -12.57
C TYR A 48 -13.76 -6.20 -11.11
N ARG A 49 -14.60 -5.24 -10.74
CA ARG A 49 -15.17 -5.16 -9.38
C ARG A 49 -16.69 -4.94 -9.45
N PRO A 50 -17.48 -5.55 -8.55
CA PRO A 50 -17.13 -6.74 -7.76
C PRO A 50 -16.63 -7.88 -8.67
N GLU A 51 -15.61 -8.61 -8.20
CA GLU A 51 -15.15 -9.82 -8.87
C GLU A 51 -16.28 -10.86 -8.86
N ASP A 52 -16.27 -11.81 -9.79
CA ASP A 52 -17.29 -12.85 -9.81
C ASP A 52 -17.24 -13.67 -8.51
N GLN A 53 -18.40 -13.88 -7.89
CA GLN A 53 -18.59 -14.56 -6.61
C GLN A 53 -17.98 -13.84 -5.38
N SER A 54 -17.57 -12.58 -5.51
CA SER A 54 -17.01 -11.82 -4.39
C SER A 54 -18.07 -11.35 -3.37
N ILE A 55 -17.59 -11.02 -2.17
CA ILE A 55 -18.37 -10.39 -1.11
C ILE A 55 -17.99 -8.90 -1.08
N SER A 56 -18.97 -8.00 -1.15
CA SER A 56 -18.75 -6.55 -1.04
C SER A 56 -18.84 -6.11 0.41
N ALA A 57 -17.82 -5.43 0.92
CA ALA A 57 -17.86 -4.82 2.25
C ALA A 57 -18.69 -3.52 2.30
N THR A 58 -19.16 -3.01 1.15
CA THR A 58 -20.01 -1.82 1.04
C THR A 58 -21.30 -2.11 0.28
N ASP A 59 -22.34 -1.34 0.63
CA ASP A 59 -23.61 -1.27 -0.07
C ASP A 59 -23.86 0.18 -0.54
N PRO A 60 -23.97 0.45 -1.85
CA PRO A 60 -23.70 -0.47 -2.95
C PRO A 60 -22.19 -0.78 -3.08
N PRO A 61 -21.82 -1.82 -3.84
CA PRO A 61 -20.44 -1.99 -4.28
C PRO A 61 -20.01 -0.89 -5.26
N ALA A 62 -18.70 -0.68 -5.36
CA ALA A 62 -18.09 0.01 -6.49
C ALA A 62 -17.94 -0.94 -7.68
N PHE A 63 -18.37 -0.50 -8.85
CA PHE A 63 -18.23 -1.24 -10.09
C PHE A 63 -17.03 -0.76 -10.89
N SER A 64 -16.29 -1.70 -11.47
CA SER A 64 -15.22 -1.42 -12.44
C SER A 64 -15.17 -2.52 -13.50
N TRP A 65 -14.91 -2.13 -14.74
CA TRP A 65 -14.77 -3.04 -15.87
C TRP A 65 -13.67 -2.55 -16.82
N ARG A 66 -13.34 -3.38 -17.82
CA ARG A 66 -12.26 -3.07 -18.74
C ARG A 66 -12.60 -1.85 -19.61
N PRO A 67 -11.75 -0.81 -19.65
CA PRO A 67 -11.96 0.34 -20.52
C PRO A 67 -11.68 -0.03 -21.98
N GLN A 68 -12.33 0.68 -22.91
CA GLN A 68 -12.19 0.43 -24.34
C GLN A 68 -12.30 1.75 -25.13
N ASN A 69 -11.30 2.04 -25.98
CA ASN A 69 -11.15 3.37 -26.60
C ASN A 69 -12.24 3.74 -27.62
N ASN A 70 -12.93 2.77 -28.21
CA ASN A 70 -14.02 3.00 -29.18
C ASN A 70 -15.41 3.01 -28.52
N ILE A 71 -15.49 3.08 -27.19
CA ILE A 71 -16.71 3.25 -26.41
C ILE A 71 -16.79 4.69 -25.91
N GLN A 72 -17.91 5.37 -26.15
CA GLN A 72 -18.16 6.74 -25.70
C GLN A 72 -18.76 6.77 -24.29
N ASP A 73 -19.68 5.86 -24.00
CA ASP A 73 -20.31 5.73 -22.70
C ASP A 73 -20.77 4.28 -22.44
N TRP A 74 -21.11 4.02 -21.18
CA TRP A 74 -21.45 2.69 -20.69
C TRP A 74 -22.85 2.65 -20.09
N GLU A 75 -23.39 1.44 -20.09
CA GLU A 75 -24.61 1.07 -19.38
C GLU A 75 -24.32 -0.11 -18.46
N ILE A 76 -24.91 -0.08 -17.26
CA ILE A 76 -24.80 -1.13 -16.25
C ILE A 76 -26.19 -1.53 -15.74
N GLN A 77 -26.37 -2.83 -15.50
CA GLN A 77 -27.55 -3.39 -14.85
C GLN A 77 -27.15 -4.24 -13.65
N VAL A 78 -27.95 -4.17 -12.60
CA VAL A 78 -27.86 -5.03 -11.41
C VAL A 78 -29.24 -5.61 -11.13
N ALA A 79 -29.30 -6.92 -10.89
CA ALA A 79 -30.54 -7.68 -10.67
C ALA A 79 -30.40 -8.67 -9.52
N ARG A 80 -31.53 -9.16 -8.99
CA ARG A 80 -31.57 -10.25 -7.98
C ARG A 80 -31.46 -11.64 -8.62
N ASP A 81 -31.73 -11.75 -9.92
CA ASP A 81 -31.62 -12.98 -10.72
C ASP A 81 -30.65 -12.82 -11.90
N SER A 82 -30.13 -13.94 -12.41
CA SER A 82 -29.14 -13.96 -13.49
C SER A 82 -29.72 -13.64 -14.88
N ASP A 83 -31.04 -13.73 -15.03
CA ASP A 83 -31.74 -13.44 -16.30
C ASP A 83 -32.15 -11.96 -16.39
N PHE A 84 -31.92 -11.17 -15.34
CA PHE A 84 -32.26 -9.76 -15.22
C PHE A 84 -33.78 -9.49 -15.36
N ARG A 85 -34.61 -10.35 -14.75
CA ARG A 85 -36.08 -10.16 -14.67
C ARG A 85 -36.49 -9.30 -13.48
N ASP A 86 -35.75 -9.36 -12.38
CA ASP A 86 -35.90 -8.58 -11.15
C ASP A 86 -34.72 -7.60 -11.02
N MET A 87 -34.80 -6.51 -11.79
CA MET A 87 -33.77 -5.49 -11.85
C MET A 87 -33.87 -4.51 -10.68
N VAL A 88 -32.79 -4.37 -9.92
CA VAL A 88 -32.72 -3.45 -8.77
C VAL A 88 -32.06 -2.11 -9.13
N TYR A 89 -31.23 -2.10 -10.19
CA TYR A 89 -30.54 -0.91 -10.65
C TYR A 89 -30.20 -0.95 -12.14
N GLU A 90 -30.32 0.20 -12.79
CA GLU A 90 -29.85 0.45 -14.14
C GLU A 90 -29.28 1.88 -14.21
N ALA A 91 -28.18 2.06 -14.92
CA ALA A 91 -27.65 3.37 -15.26
C ALA A 91 -27.05 3.38 -16.67
N ARG A 92 -27.17 4.52 -17.35
CA ARG A 92 -26.72 4.77 -18.73
C ARG A 92 -25.93 6.07 -18.80
N GLY A 93 -25.17 6.28 -19.87
CA GLY A 93 -24.39 7.51 -20.06
C GLY A 93 -23.20 7.62 -19.11
N ILE A 94 -22.73 6.50 -18.58
CA ILE A 94 -21.58 6.46 -17.68
C ILE A 94 -20.33 6.69 -18.52
N ILE A 95 -19.60 7.78 -18.28
CA ILE A 95 -18.49 8.21 -19.14
C ILE A 95 -17.22 7.35 -18.93
N TRP A 96 -17.04 6.81 -17.73
CA TRP A 96 -15.86 6.04 -17.35
C TRP A 96 -16.17 4.57 -17.13
N ASN A 97 -15.12 3.76 -17.06
CA ASN A 97 -15.19 2.32 -16.82
C ASN A 97 -15.37 1.96 -15.32
N VAL A 98 -15.95 2.90 -14.55
CA VAL A 98 -16.24 2.76 -13.11
C VAL A 98 -17.58 3.39 -12.79
N HIS A 99 -18.26 2.86 -11.78
CA HIS A 99 -19.53 3.39 -11.32
C HIS A 99 -19.85 2.98 -9.88
N CYS A 100 -20.24 3.93 -9.05
CA CYS A 100 -20.79 3.66 -7.72
C CYS A 100 -22.24 4.17 -7.69
N PRO A 101 -23.24 3.31 -7.48
CA PRO A 101 -24.64 3.72 -7.47
C PRO A 101 -24.97 4.75 -6.37
N PRO A 102 -25.92 5.67 -6.62
CA PRO A 102 -26.36 6.66 -5.62
C PRO A 102 -27.39 6.12 -4.63
N LYS A 103 -27.60 4.80 -4.59
CA LYS A 103 -28.54 4.14 -3.68
C LYS A 103 -28.02 2.77 -3.26
N THR A 104 -28.47 2.31 -2.10
CA THR A 104 -28.20 0.97 -1.56
C THR A 104 -29.13 -0.07 -2.18
N PHE A 105 -28.73 -1.34 -2.11
CA PHE A 105 -29.50 -2.49 -2.61
C PHE A 105 -30.05 -3.36 -1.48
N GLY A 106 -29.42 -3.33 -0.30
CA GLY A 106 -29.70 -4.20 0.83
C GLY A 106 -28.94 -5.53 0.76
N ALA A 107 -28.90 -6.26 1.87
CA ALA A 107 -28.24 -7.56 1.94
C ALA A 107 -28.85 -8.57 0.96
N GLY A 108 -28.02 -9.39 0.34
CA GLY A 108 -28.46 -10.42 -0.60
C GLY A 108 -27.44 -10.73 -1.67
N ARG A 109 -27.84 -11.64 -2.55
CA ARG A 109 -27.08 -12.04 -3.74
C ARG A 109 -27.59 -11.26 -4.95
N TYR A 110 -26.66 -10.76 -5.75
CA TYR A 110 -26.94 -9.94 -6.91
C TYR A 110 -26.11 -10.37 -8.12
N PHE A 111 -26.62 -10.02 -9.30
CA PHE A 111 -25.99 -10.25 -10.59
C PHE A 111 -25.82 -8.92 -11.30
N TRP A 112 -24.69 -8.72 -11.98
CA TRP A 112 -24.44 -7.51 -12.75
C TRP A 112 -23.84 -7.80 -14.12
N ARG A 113 -24.15 -6.92 -15.06
CA ARG A 113 -23.60 -6.90 -16.42
C ARG A 113 -23.49 -5.46 -16.91
N TYR A 114 -22.63 -5.24 -17.89
CA TYR A 114 -22.42 -3.93 -18.50
C TYR A 114 -22.33 -4.05 -20.02
N ARG A 115 -22.52 -2.94 -20.74
CA ARG A 115 -22.28 -2.86 -22.18
C ARG A 115 -21.75 -1.48 -22.56
N GLY A 116 -20.98 -1.44 -23.64
CA GLY A 116 -20.46 -0.19 -24.19
C GLY A 116 -21.38 0.35 -25.28
N ARG A 117 -21.40 1.67 -25.44
CA ARG A 117 -22.11 2.38 -26.50
C ARG A 117 -21.18 3.34 -27.21
N ASN A 118 -21.33 3.42 -28.52
CA ASN A 118 -20.73 4.45 -29.36
C ASN A 118 -21.82 4.99 -30.28
N GLN A 119 -22.25 6.23 -30.04
CA GLN A 119 -23.41 6.83 -30.69
C GLN A 119 -24.68 5.97 -30.53
N ALA A 120 -25.26 5.47 -31.62
CA ALA A 120 -26.45 4.61 -31.63
C ALA A 120 -26.11 3.11 -31.57
N VAL A 121 -24.83 2.73 -31.72
CA VAL A 121 -24.39 1.33 -31.73
C VAL A 121 -24.00 0.90 -30.33
N VAL A 122 -24.50 -0.25 -29.88
CA VAL A 122 -24.18 -0.86 -28.59
C VAL A 122 -23.43 -2.17 -28.77
N THR A 123 -22.58 -2.53 -27.81
CA THR A 123 -22.03 -3.88 -27.72
C THR A 123 -23.11 -4.87 -27.26
N HIS A 124 -22.82 -6.17 -27.40
CA HIS A 124 -23.51 -7.17 -26.57
C HIS A 124 -23.26 -6.88 -25.08
N TRP A 125 -24.15 -7.37 -24.23
CA TRP A 125 -23.91 -7.38 -22.79
C TRP A 125 -22.70 -8.23 -22.44
N SER A 126 -21.98 -7.81 -21.42
CA SER A 126 -20.90 -8.58 -20.81
C SER A 126 -21.38 -9.93 -20.28
N ARG A 127 -20.46 -10.83 -19.98
CA ARG A 127 -20.77 -11.97 -19.12
C ARG A 127 -21.36 -11.49 -17.79
N VAL A 128 -22.30 -12.26 -17.26
CA VAL A 128 -22.93 -12.00 -15.97
C VAL A 128 -21.94 -12.35 -14.86
N ARG A 129 -21.79 -11.45 -13.88
CA ARG A 129 -20.98 -11.66 -12.68
C ARG A 129 -21.88 -11.60 -11.46
N GLN A 130 -21.59 -12.43 -10.46
CA GLN A 130 -22.33 -12.50 -9.20
C GLN A 130 -21.55 -11.81 -8.08
N PHE A 131 -22.24 -11.21 -7.12
CA PHE A 131 -21.66 -10.79 -5.84
C PHE A 131 -22.68 -10.92 -4.70
N THR A 132 -22.19 -10.85 -3.46
CA THR A 132 -23.03 -10.86 -2.26
C THR A 132 -22.78 -9.61 -1.42
N ILE A 133 -23.85 -8.99 -0.94
CA ILE A 133 -23.82 -7.94 0.08
C ILE A 133 -24.22 -8.58 1.42
N PRO A 134 -23.33 -8.63 2.42
CA PRO A 134 -23.67 -9.15 3.74
C PRO A 134 -24.53 -8.14 4.54
N PRO A 135 -25.29 -8.59 5.56
CA PRO A 135 -26.09 -7.70 6.41
C PRO A 135 -25.33 -6.57 7.11
N HIS A 136 -24.02 -6.73 7.31
CA HIS A 136 -23.15 -5.77 7.98
C HIS A 136 -22.32 -4.90 7.00
N ALA A 137 -22.64 -4.94 5.70
CA ALA A 137 -21.97 -4.07 4.73
C ALA A 137 -22.18 -2.59 5.06
N VAL A 138 -21.14 -1.78 4.84
CA VAL A 138 -21.22 -0.34 5.10
C VAL A 138 -22.07 0.33 4.01
N SER A 139 -23.15 0.99 4.42
CA SER A 139 -23.93 1.85 3.52
C SER A 139 -23.11 3.06 3.08
N MET A 140 -22.68 3.09 1.82
CA MET A 140 -21.82 4.14 1.27
C MET A 140 -22.13 4.48 -0.21
N PRO A 141 -23.37 4.87 -0.55
CA PRO A 141 -23.71 5.29 -1.91
C PRO A 141 -22.95 6.56 -2.30
N MET A 142 -22.55 6.64 -3.57
CA MET A 142 -21.94 7.84 -4.13
C MET A 142 -23.04 8.80 -4.60
N PRO A 143 -23.16 10.02 -4.05
CA PRO A 143 -24.15 11.00 -4.52
C PRO A 143 -24.03 11.23 -6.03
N SER A 144 -25.15 11.58 -6.67
CA SER A 144 -25.12 11.97 -8.09
C SER A 144 -24.23 13.20 -8.31
N ARG A 145 -23.77 13.41 -9.56
CA ARG A 145 -22.90 14.53 -9.91
C ARG A 145 -23.49 15.87 -9.47
N ASP A 146 -24.77 16.09 -9.74
CA ASP A 146 -25.47 17.34 -9.42
C ASP A 146 -25.60 17.55 -7.91
N GLU A 147 -26.00 16.52 -7.16
CA GLU A 147 -26.09 16.58 -5.69
C GLU A 147 -24.74 16.84 -5.03
N LEU A 148 -23.66 16.29 -5.60
CA LEU A 148 -22.31 16.44 -5.09
C LEU A 148 -21.77 17.84 -5.35
N LEU A 149 -21.92 18.36 -6.57
CA LEU A 149 -21.48 19.72 -6.92
C LEU A 149 -22.30 20.77 -6.17
N ALA A 150 -23.60 20.57 -6.00
CA ALA A 150 -24.48 21.46 -5.24
C ALA A 150 -24.11 21.59 -3.75
N ARG A 151 -23.30 20.67 -3.19
CA ARG A 151 -22.82 20.76 -1.79
C ARG A 151 -21.62 21.70 -1.63
N ILE A 152 -20.93 22.02 -2.73
CA ILE A 152 -19.82 22.98 -2.72
C ILE A 152 -20.38 24.36 -2.34
N PRO A 153 -19.81 25.05 -1.34
CA PRO A 153 -20.25 26.40 -0.99
C PRO A 153 -20.19 27.35 -2.19
N ALA A 154 -21.25 28.14 -2.40
CA ALA A 154 -21.28 29.17 -3.43
C ALA A 154 -20.18 30.22 -3.20
N ASP A 155 -19.98 30.62 -1.94
CA ASP A 155 -18.93 31.55 -1.53
C ASP A 155 -17.70 30.85 -0.95
N HIS A 156 -16.58 31.58 -0.88
CA HIS A 156 -15.35 31.12 -0.25
C HIS A 156 -15.35 31.36 1.28
N PRO A 157 -14.76 30.44 2.09
CA PRO A 157 -13.88 29.36 1.67
C PRO A 157 -14.58 28.05 1.28
N ARG A 158 -13.95 27.24 0.41
CA ARG A 158 -14.47 25.96 -0.10
C ARG A 158 -13.67 24.73 0.35
N LEU A 159 -12.47 24.91 0.92
CA LEU A 159 -11.58 23.84 1.40
C LEU A 159 -11.41 23.87 2.92
N PHE A 160 -11.45 22.69 3.56
CA PHE A 160 -11.35 22.43 5.01
C PHE A 160 -12.44 23.04 5.90
N ILE A 161 -12.90 24.24 5.58
CA ILE A 161 -13.92 24.99 6.31
C ILE A 161 -14.91 25.57 5.31
N ARG A 162 -16.16 25.75 5.74
CA ARG A 162 -17.19 26.44 4.96
C ARG A 162 -17.39 27.87 5.50
N PRO A 163 -18.02 28.79 4.74
CA PRO A 163 -18.30 30.14 5.23
C PRO A 163 -19.09 30.13 6.55
N GLU A 164 -20.03 29.21 6.71
CA GLU A 164 -20.84 29.05 7.93
C GLU A 164 -20.07 28.50 9.15
N ASP A 165 -18.87 27.93 8.96
CA ASP A 165 -18.03 27.48 10.08
C ASP A 165 -17.30 28.63 10.77
N LEU A 166 -17.14 29.79 10.11
CA LEU A 166 -16.30 30.90 10.60
C LEU A 166 -16.68 31.42 11.99
N PRO A 167 -17.97 31.62 12.34
CA PRO A 167 -18.35 32.06 13.69
C PRO A 167 -17.89 31.08 14.79
N ARG A 168 -18.06 29.77 14.56
CA ARG A 168 -17.63 28.72 15.50
C ARG A 168 -16.11 28.67 15.63
N LEU A 169 -15.38 28.76 14.51
CA LEU A 169 -13.91 28.75 14.52
C LEU A 169 -13.34 30.00 15.22
N ARG A 170 -13.97 31.16 15.06
CA ARG A 170 -13.64 32.39 15.80
C ARG A 170 -13.85 32.25 17.29
N ALA A 171 -14.93 31.58 17.71
CA ALA A 171 -15.18 31.30 19.11
C ALA A 171 -14.12 30.34 19.68
N ALA A 172 -13.80 29.25 18.95
CA ALA A 172 -12.76 28.30 19.34
C ALA A 172 -11.38 28.98 19.47
N ALA A 173 -11.02 29.87 18.53
CA ALA A 173 -9.78 30.64 18.55
C ALA A 173 -9.63 31.56 19.78
N LYS A 174 -10.75 32.00 20.36
CA LYS A 174 -10.77 32.83 21.57
C LYS A 174 -10.95 32.02 22.87
N GLY A 175 -11.43 30.78 22.74
CA GLY A 175 -11.78 29.91 23.85
C GLY A 175 -10.90 28.66 23.91
N GLU A 176 -11.51 27.49 23.71
CA GLU A 176 -10.88 26.18 23.96
C GLU A 176 -9.61 25.90 23.15
N LEU A 177 -9.42 26.56 22.00
CA LEU A 177 -8.24 26.40 21.13
C LEU A 177 -7.34 27.65 21.12
N LYS A 178 -7.48 28.56 22.10
CA LYS A 178 -6.72 29.81 22.16
C LYS A 178 -5.19 29.60 22.04
N ASP A 179 -4.62 28.70 22.83
CA ASP A 179 -3.17 28.48 22.82
C ASP A 179 -2.66 27.98 21.46
N LEU A 180 -3.44 27.12 20.79
CA LEU A 180 -3.11 26.66 19.45
C LEU A 180 -3.22 27.80 18.44
N TRP A 181 -4.29 28.59 18.53
CA TRP A 181 -4.48 29.76 17.69
C TRP A 181 -3.32 30.76 17.81
N GLU A 182 -2.88 31.08 19.03
CA GLU A 182 -1.76 31.99 19.29
C GLU A 182 -0.44 31.49 18.69
N ARG A 183 -0.22 30.17 18.63
CA ARG A 183 0.93 29.59 17.92
C ARG A 183 0.86 29.79 16.40
N LEU A 184 -0.32 29.65 15.81
CA LEU A 184 -0.51 29.94 14.38
C LEU A 184 -0.29 31.43 14.08
N VAL A 185 -0.78 32.30 14.96
CA VAL A 185 -0.53 33.76 14.90
C VAL A 185 0.97 34.06 15.00
N ALA A 186 1.71 33.45 15.93
CA ALA A 186 3.16 33.64 16.05
C ALA A 186 3.93 33.23 14.78
N ARG A 187 3.49 32.16 14.08
CA ARG A 187 4.05 31.80 12.77
C ARG A 187 3.76 32.85 11.71
N CYS A 188 2.54 33.40 11.68
CA CYS A 188 2.15 34.48 10.77
C CYS A 188 2.97 35.76 11.03
N GLU A 189 3.17 36.12 12.30
CA GLU A 189 4.03 37.23 12.72
C GLU A 189 5.48 37.05 12.25
N ASN A 190 6.02 35.84 12.35
CA ASN A 190 7.35 35.55 11.81
C ASN A 190 7.38 35.68 10.28
N ALA A 191 6.34 35.22 9.58
CA ALA A 191 6.25 35.35 8.13
C ALA A 191 6.09 36.81 7.67
N LEU A 192 5.43 37.69 8.44
CA LEU A 192 5.40 39.13 8.17
C LEU A 192 6.79 39.75 8.25
N ARG A 193 7.58 39.39 9.28
CA ARG A 193 8.96 39.88 9.43
C ARG A 193 9.91 39.30 8.40
N ASN A 194 9.75 38.00 8.08
CA ASN A 194 10.64 37.22 7.25
C ASN A 194 9.84 36.47 6.18
N PRO A 195 9.30 37.17 5.17
CA PRO A 195 8.50 36.52 4.14
C PRO A 195 9.33 35.49 3.35
N PRO A 196 8.72 34.39 2.90
CA PRO A 196 9.42 33.44 2.05
C PRO A 196 9.77 34.08 0.70
N PRO A 197 10.85 33.63 0.05
CA PRO A 197 11.15 34.05 -1.32
C PRO A 197 10.09 33.51 -2.28
N THR A 198 9.79 34.28 -3.32
CA THR A 198 8.71 34.00 -4.29
C THR A 198 9.17 34.03 -5.75
N GLU A 199 10.48 34.07 -5.98
CA GLU A 199 11.06 33.90 -7.33
C GLU A 199 10.81 32.49 -7.85
N GLU A 200 10.70 32.33 -9.17
CA GLU A 200 10.48 31.01 -9.75
C GLU A 200 11.69 30.09 -9.46
N PRO A 201 11.47 28.85 -8.96
CA PRO A 201 12.54 27.89 -8.76
C PRO A 201 13.27 27.56 -10.08
N PRO A 202 14.56 27.18 -10.03
CA PRO A 202 15.33 26.93 -11.24
C PRO A 202 14.86 25.65 -11.97
N LYS A 203 15.01 25.66 -13.31
CA LYS A 203 14.98 24.44 -14.13
C LYS A 203 16.29 23.67 -13.98
N TYR A 204 16.29 22.44 -14.48
CA TYR A 204 17.48 21.59 -14.52
C TYR A 204 18.47 22.16 -15.54
N PRO A 205 19.77 22.19 -15.25
CA PRO A 205 20.80 22.45 -16.24
C PRO A 205 20.75 21.43 -17.40
N PRO A 206 21.10 21.81 -18.65
CA PRO A 206 20.98 20.93 -19.83
C PRO A 206 21.69 19.58 -19.73
N ASN A 207 22.82 19.53 -19.01
CA ASN A 207 23.68 18.34 -18.93
C ASN A 207 23.55 17.60 -17.59
N ILE A 208 22.44 17.79 -16.85
CA ILE A 208 22.30 17.14 -15.55
C ILE A 208 22.09 15.62 -15.72
N GLU A 209 22.86 14.84 -14.98
CA GLU A 209 22.68 13.40 -14.96
C GLU A 209 21.50 13.04 -14.05
N THR A 210 20.52 12.32 -14.60
CA THR A 210 19.36 11.85 -13.82
C THR A 210 19.86 10.94 -12.69
N LYS A 211 19.31 11.09 -11.48
CA LYS A 211 19.72 10.36 -10.26
C LYS A 211 21.11 10.73 -9.70
N SER A 212 21.78 11.76 -10.21
CA SER A 212 22.92 12.37 -9.52
C SER A 212 22.48 13.10 -8.24
N ASP A 213 23.44 13.44 -7.39
CA ASP A 213 23.15 14.19 -6.16
C ASP A 213 22.73 15.64 -6.47
N GLU A 214 23.26 16.25 -7.54
CA GLU A 214 22.83 17.57 -8.06
C GLU A 214 21.39 17.53 -8.57
N TRP A 215 21.02 16.48 -9.30
CA TRP A 215 19.65 16.30 -9.77
C TRP A 215 18.68 16.19 -8.60
N ALA A 216 19.01 15.36 -7.61
CA ALA A 216 18.19 15.16 -6.43
C ALA A 216 18.01 16.46 -5.63
N LYS A 217 19.07 17.28 -5.54
CA LYS A 217 19.04 18.59 -4.88
C LYS A 217 18.06 19.56 -5.55
N ILE A 218 18.02 19.62 -6.88
CA ILE A 218 17.06 20.48 -7.60
C ILE A 218 15.64 19.90 -7.53
N TRP A 219 15.50 18.60 -7.77
CA TRP A 219 14.21 17.92 -7.74
C TRP A 219 13.49 18.09 -6.40
N TRP A 220 14.16 17.75 -5.30
CA TRP A 220 13.59 17.88 -3.96
C TRP A 220 13.61 19.32 -3.44
N GLY A 221 14.64 20.10 -3.80
CA GLY A 221 14.74 21.51 -3.43
C GLY A 221 13.60 22.36 -3.99
N ASN A 222 13.21 22.14 -5.25
CA ASN A 222 12.06 22.83 -5.86
C ASN A 222 10.75 22.50 -5.14
N ARG A 223 10.59 21.26 -4.68
CA ARG A 223 9.45 20.84 -3.85
C ARG A 223 9.43 21.60 -2.52
N GLU A 224 10.54 21.60 -1.78
CA GLU A 224 10.63 22.28 -0.48
C GLU A 224 10.44 23.79 -0.61
N TYR A 225 10.99 24.39 -1.66
CA TYR A 225 10.80 25.80 -1.99
C TYR A 225 9.32 26.13 -2.22
N THR A 226 8.65 25.32 -3.04
CA THR A 226 7.21 25.49 -3.35
C THR A 226 6.35 25.39 -2.09
N ILE A 227 6.62 24.41 -1.23
CA ILE A 227 5.92 24.25 0.06
C ILE A 227 6.19 25.45 0.97
N ARG A 228 7.42 25.94 1.02
CA ARG A 228 7.76 27.10 1.86
C ARG A 228 7.01 28.35 1.41
N ALA A 229 6.96 28.64 0.11
CA ALA A 229 6.24 29.81 -0.40
C ALA A 229 4.72 29.67 -0.22
N LEU A 230 4.09 28.70 -0.91
CA LEU A 230 2.63 28.59 -0.95
C LEU A 230 2.04 28.02 0.34
N GLY A 231 2.77 27.17 1.08
CA GLY A 231 2.33 26.69 2.39
C GLY A 231 2.28 27.80 3.44
N THR A 232 3.27 28.70 3.44
CA THR A 232 3.22 29.93 4.27
C THR A 232 2.05 30.81 3.87
N SER A 233 1.80 30.95 2.57
CA SER A 233 0.67 31.73 2.05
C SER A 233 -0.69 31.17 2.49
N ALA A 234 -0.87 29.84 2.43
CA ALA A 234 -2.09 29.18 2.87
C ALA A 234 -2.33 29.35 4.38
N LEU A 235 -1.27 29.27 5.20
CA LEU A 235 -1.35 29.52 6.64
C LEU A 235 -1.77 30.97 6.93
N LEU A 236 -1.09 31.94 6.33
CA LEU A 236 -1.42 33.37 6.47
C LEU A 236 -2.87 33.66 6.06
N GLY A 237 -3.30 33.10 4.92
CA GLY A 237 -4.67 33.22 4.43
C GLY A 237 -5.68 32.63 5.41
N PHE A 238 -5.45 31.42 5.93
CA PHE A 238 -6.34 30.80 6.91
C PHE A 238 -6.47 31.65 8.18
N VAL A 239 -5.34 32.09 8.74
CA VAL A 239 -5.31 32.88 9.97
C VAL A 239 -5.98 34.24 9.77
N TYR A 240 -5.77 34.88 8.61
CA TYR A 240 -6.52 36.06 8.19
C TYR A 240 -8.02 35.78 8.14
N ARG A 241 -8.45 34.71 7.48
CA ARG A 241 -9.88 34.45 7.24
C ARG A 241 -10.66 34.24 8.55
N VAL A 242 -10.06 33.51 9.48
CA VAL A 242 -10.67 33.27 10.80
C VAL A 242 -10.49 34.50 11.70
N GLY A 243 -9.28 35.05 11.83
CA GLY A 243 -8.94 36.11 12.81
C GLY A 243 -9.20 37.55 12.37
N GLY A 244 -9.29 37.83 11.08
CA GLY A 244 -9.56 39.15 10.51
C GLY A 244 -8.35 40.11 10.42
N HIS A 245 -7.15 39.70 10.82
CA HIS A 245 -5.97 40.58 10.79
C HIS A 245 -5.46 40.79 9.35
N ARG A 246 -5.86 41.91 8.75
CA ARG A 246 -5.66 42.22 7.32
C ARG A 246 -4.21 42.10 6.81
N PRO A 247 -3.15 42.52 7.54
CA PRO A 247 -1.78 42.37 7.06
C PRO A 247 -1.38 40.93 6.70
N TYR A 248 -1.91 39.91 7.39
CA TYR A 248 -1.66 38.51 7.03
C TYR A 248 -2.27 38.16 5.66
N GLY A 249 -3.50 38.62 5.41
CA GLY A 249 -4.21 38.40 4.15
C GLY A 249 -3.52 39.09 2.98
N GLU A 250 -3.03 40.32 3.16
CA GLU A 250 -2.30 41.04 2.11
C GLU A 250 -0.96 40.38 1.79
N LEU A 251 -0.23 39.86 2.78
CA LEU A 251 1.00 39.10 2.50
C LEU A 251 0.71 37.77 1.80
N ALA A 252 -0.33 37.04 2.23
CA ALA A 252 -0.77 35.81 1.55
C ALA A 252 -1.16 36.09 0.08
N LYS A 253 -1.95 37.14 -0.14
CA LYS A 253 -2.33 37.62 -1.47
C LYS A 253 -1.08 37.93 -2.32
N ARG A 254 -0.10 38.68 -1.78
CA ARG A 254 1.15 38.99 -2.50
C ARG A 254 1.87 37.72 -2.93
N ILE A 255 2.08 36.77 -2.01
CA ILE A 255 2.78 35.52 -2.30
C ILE A 255 2.02 34.69 -3.35
N LEU A 256 0.68 34.61 -3.23
CA LEU A 256 -0.18 33.94 -4.21
C LEU A 256 0.03 34.50 -5.62
N LEU A 257 -0.02 35.83 -5.75
CA LEU A 257 0.09 36.51 -7.04
C LEU A 257 1.51 36.49 -7.60
N ASP A 258 2.54 36.47 -6.76
CA ASP A 258 3.92 36.25 -7.21
C ASP A 258 4.10 34.83 -7.75
N CYS A 259 3.61 33.81 -7.03
CA CYS A 259 3.65 32.42 -7.49
C CYS A 259 2.76 32.18 -8.73
N ALA A 260 1.70 32.96 -8.93
CA ALA A 260 0.86 32.90 -10.14
C ALA A 260 1.61 33.30 -11.41
N LYS A 261 2.74 34.02 -11.29
CA LYS A 261 3.60 34.41 -12.42
C LYS A 261 4.55 33.30 -12.87
N TRP A 262 4.77 32.27 -12.04
CA TRP A 262 5.66 31.15 -12.37
C TRP A 262 5.14 30.41 -13.61
N ASP A 263 6.04 29.98 -14.49
CA ASP A 263 5.71 29.18 -15.67
C ASP A 263 4.89 27.92 -15.25
N PRO A 264 3.61 27.78 -15.68
CA PRO A 264 2.74 26.69 -15.23
C PRO A 264 3.21 25.30 -15.67
N VAL A 265 4.05 25.23 -16.71
CA VAL A 265 4.69 23.99 -17.21
C VAL A 265 6.20 24.01 -16.99
N GLY A 266 6.69 24.92 -16.14
CA GLY A 266 8.10 25.15 -15.85
C GLY A 266 8.66 24.24 -14.76
N SER A 267 9.56 24.77 -13.94
CA SER A 267 10.30 24.00 -12.91
C SER A 267 9.41 23.35 -11.84
N THR A 268 8.18 23.85 -11.72
CA THR A 268 7.12 23.40 -10.80
C THR A 268 5.91 22.84 -11.56
N GLY A 269 6.00 22.58 -12.86
CA GLY A 269 4.95 21.91 -13.64
C GLY A 269 4.80 20.45 -13.24
N PHE A 270 3.58 19.89 -13.32
CA PHE A 270 3.32 18.52 -12.86
C PHE A 270 4.07 17.49 -13.70
N ARG A 271 4.19 17.68 -15.03
CA ARG A 271 4.97 16.78 -15.88
C ARG A 271 6.48 16.94 -15.73
N TYR A 272 6.93 18.12 -15.33
CA TYR A 272 8.36 18.43 -15.22
C TYR A 272 8.94 17.93 -13.88
N ASN A 273 8.27 18.27 -12.78
CA ASN A 273 8.60 17.85 -11.44
C ASN A 273 7.31 17.75 -10.62
N ASP A 274 6.65 16.59 -10.66
CA ASP A 274 5.38 16.36 -9.95
C ASP A 274 5.49 16.55 -8.44
N GLU A 275 6.63 16.23 -7.82
CA GLU A 275 6.92 16.50 -6.41
C GLU A 275 6.83 17.98 -6.06
N ALA A 276 7.12 18.91 -7.00
CA ALA A 276 6.88 20.34 -6.84
C ALA A 276 5.49 20.78 -7.34
N GLY A 277 5.00 20.18 -8.42
CA GLY A 277 3.69 20.52 -9.00
C GLY A 277 2.50 20.19 -8.10
N MET A 278 2.55 19.09 -7.35
CA MET A 278 1.51 18.74 -6.38
C MET A 278 1.37 19.80 -5.27
N PRO A 279 2.41 20.16 -4.48
CA PRO A 279 2.31 21.22 -3.49
C PRO A 279 1.95 22.58 -4.07
N TYR A 280 2.36 22.88 -5.29
CA TYR A 280 1.86 24.06 -5.98
C TYR A 280 0.33 24.02 -6.08
N ALA A 281 -0.22 22.95 -6.66
CA ALA A 281 -1.65 22.85 -6.93
C ALA A 281 -2.51 22.97 -5.67
N TYR A 282 -2.22 22.20 -4.61
CA TYR A 282 -3.07 22.21 -3.42
C TYR A 282 -2.86 23.43 -2.54
N TYR A 283 -1.63 23.95 -2.34
CA TYR A 283 -1.44 25.15 -1.51
C TYR A 283 -1.88 26.43 -2.23
N PHE A 284 -1.73 26.52 -3.55
CA PHE A 284 -2.28 27.64 -4.32
C PHE A 284 -3.80 27.70 -4.17
N SER A 285 -4.47 26.56 -4.32
CA SER A 285 -5.92 26.41 -4.17
C SER A 285 -6.39 26.79 -2.76
N ARG A 286 -5.71 26.28 -1.72
CA ARG A 286 -5.97 26.62 -0.30
C ARG A 286 -5.79 28.11 -0.02
N THR A 287 -4.73 28.72 -0.56
CA THR A 287 -4.49 30.15 -0.40
C THR A 287 -5.58 30.98 -1.07
N TYR A 288 -5.86 30.72 -2.35
CA TYR A 288 -6.88 31.42 -3.14
C TYR A 288 -8.23 31.43 -2.41
N THR A 289 -8.64 30.27 -1.88
CA THR A 289 -9.92 30.18 -1.17
C THR A 289 -9.95 30.93 0.16
N PHE A 290 -8.82 31.17 0.83
CA PHE A 290 -8.82 31.87 2.12
C PHE A 290 -8.68 33.39 1.97
N VAL A 291 -8.11 33.88 0.87
CA VAL A 291 -7.94 35.32 0.59
C VAL A 291 -8.85 35.84 -0.52
N TYR A 292 -9.83 35.04 -0.95
CA TYR A 292 -10.71 35.35 -2.09
C TYR A 292 -11.36 36.74 -2.00
N ASP A 293 -11.72 37.17 -0.79
CA ASP A 293 -12.34 38.47 -0.50
C ASP A 293 -11.39 39.67 -0.64
N LEU A 294 -10.07 39.43 -0.67
CA LEU A 294 -9.05 40.46 -0.91
C LEU A 294 -8.63 40.57 -2.39
N LEU A 295 -8.99 39.59 -3.22
CA LEU A 295 -8.63 39.56 -4.63
C LEU A 295 -9.60 40.41 -5.46
N THR A 296 -9.05 41.26 -6.33
CA THR A 296 -9.82 41.89 -7.40
C THR A 296 -10.19 40.87 -8.47
N GLU A 297 -11.15 41.20 -9.32
CA GLU A 297 -11.53 40.28 -10.40
C GLU A 297 -10.39 40.01 -11.39
N GLU A 298 -9.55 41.00 -11.66
CA GLU A 298 -8.36 40.83 -12.51
C GLU A 298 -7.35 39.87 -11.87
N GLU A 299 -7.14 39.98 -10.56
CA GLU A 299 -6.25 39.08 -9.81
C GLU A 299 -6.82 37.66 -9.77
N ARG A 300 -8.14 37.52 -9.59
CA ARG A 300 -8.82 36.22 -9.66
C ARG A 300 -8.69 35.60 -11.06
N GLN A 301 -8.80 36.39 -12.11
CA GLN A 301 -8.60 35.93 -13.48
C GLN A 301 -7.18 35.37 -13.71
N LYS A 302 -6.14 36.04 -13.21
CA LYS A 302 -4.76 35.53 -13.28
C LYS A 302 -4.61 34.18 -12.56
N CYS A 303 -5.23 34.03 -11.39
CA CYS A 303 -5.26 32.75 -10.67
C CYS A 303 -6.00 31.65 -11.45
N ARG A 304 -7.14 31.97 -12.08
CA ARG A 304 -7.89 31.01 -12.91
C ARG A 304 -7.09 30.55 -14.13
N GLU A 305 -6.37 31.46 -14.80
CA GLU A 305 -5.56 31.14 -15.97
C GLU A 305 -4.43 30.15 -15.66
N VAL A 306 -3.62 30.44 -14.64
CA VAL A 306 -2.51 29.55 -14.25
C VAL A 306 -3.02 28.19 -13.75
N MET A 307 -4.11 28.19 -12.99
CA MET A 307 -4.68 26.95 -12.45
C MET A 307 -5.44 26.14 -13.49
N ARG A 308 -5.99 26.77 -14.54
CA ARG A 308 -6.58 26.04 -15.67
C ARG A 308 -5.54 25.22 -16.41
N ILE A 309 -4.36 25.78 -16.65
CA ILE A 309 -3.25 25.07 -17.33
C ILE A 309 -2.79 23.89 -16.47
N ARG A 310 -2.50 24.14 -15.18
CA ARG A 310 -2.01 23.11 -14.25
C ARG A 310 -3.02 22.00 -13.98
N GLY A 311 -4.29 22.37 -13.75
CA GLY A 311 -5.39 21.41 -13.55
C GLY A 311 -5.62 20.54 -14.78
N THR A 312 -5.58 21.13 -15.98
CA THR A 312 -5.69 20.39 -17.25
C THR A 312 -4.54 19.43 -17.46
N GLU A 313 -3.29 19.83 -17.15
CA GLU A 313 -2.12 18.95 -17.24
C GLU A 313 -2.25 17.74 -16.30
N MET A 314 -2.65 17.96 -15.06
CA MET A 314 -2.92 16.90 -14.09
C MET A 314 -4.04 15.98 -14.58
N TYR A 315 -5.18 16.55 -15.01
CA TYR A 315 -6.33 15.76 -15.45
C TYR A 315 -5.99 14.86 -16.63
N ARG A 316 -5.31 15.39 -17.66
CA ARG A 316 -4.86 14.59 -18.83
C ARG A 316 -3.87 13.47 -18.46
N THR A 317 -3.14 13.64 -17.37
CA THR A 317 -2.17 12.64 -16.91
C THR A 317 -2.85 11.53 -16.09
N LEU A 318 -3.91 11.87 -15.36
CA LEU A 318 -4.56 10.98 -14.40
C LEU A 318 -5.83 10.31 -14.97
N CYS A 319 -6.71 11.07 -15.62
CA CYS A 319 -8.00 10.61 -16.12
C CYS A 319 -7.90 10.16 -17.59
N PRO A 320 -8.55 9.04 -18.00
CA PRO A 320 -9.24 8.04 -17.16
C PRO A 320 -8.32 6.93 -16.66
N ARG A 321 -7.01 6.99 -16.99
CA ARG A 321 -6.03 5.91 -16.74
C ARG A 321 -6.06 5.38 -15.31
N HIS A 322 -6.23 6.27 -14.33
CA HIS A 322 -6.19 5.92 -12.91
C HIS A 322 -7.30 4.94 -12.50
N PHE A 323 -8.42 4.85 -13.24
CA PHE A 323 -9.50 3.91 -12.94
C PHE A 323 -9.16 2.45 -13.22
N TRP A 324 -8.24 2.17 -14.16
CA TRP A 324 -7.85 0.81 -14.51
C TRP A 324 -6.40 0.48 -14.15
N ARG A 325 -5.52 1.48 -14.11
CA ARG A 325 -4.09 1.35 -13.77
C ARG A 325 -3.70 2.27 -12.61
N PRO A 326 -4.24 2.03 -11.39
CA PRO A 326 -4.06 2.92 -10.25
C PRO A 326 -2.73 2.76 -9.52
N TYR A 327 -1.97 1.70 -9.80
CA TYR A 327 -0.74 1.31 -9.08
C TYR A 327 0.51 2.16 -9.39
N ASN A 328 0.33 3.38 -9.89
CA ASN A 328 1.43 4.34 -9.99
C ASN A 328 1.46 5.21 -8.74
N SER A 329 2.58 5.17 -8.02
CA SER A 329 2.68 5.78 -6.70
C SER A 329 2.41 7.29 -6.68
N HIS A 330 2.87 8.03 -7.69
CA HIS A 330 2.66 9.47 -7.76
C HIS A 330 1.23 9.82 -8.20
N ALA A 331 0.68 9.11 -9.19
CA ALA A 331 -0.71 9.28 -9.60
C ALA A 331 -1.70 8.99 -8.47
N ASN A 332 -1.40 7.97 -7.65
CA ASN A 332 -2.24 7.51 -6.54
C ASN A 332 -2.29 8.49 -5.33
N ARG A 333 -1.50 9.55 -5.35
CA ARG A 333 -1.61 10.70 -4.43
C ARG A 333 -2.03 12.01 -5.12
N ALA A 334 -1.87 12.11 -6.44
CA ALA A 334 -2.11 13.36 -7.17
C ALA A 334 -3.61 13.65 -7.43
N TRP A 335 -4.45 12.62 -7.54
CA TRP A 335 -5.87 12.76 -7.91
C TRP A 335 -6.67 13.62 -6.91
N HIS A 336 -6.40 13.52 -5.61
CA HIS A 336 -7.13 14.31 -4.62
C HIS A 336 -6.66 15.77 -4.59
N PHE A 337 -5.40 16.05 -4.96
CA PHE A 337 -4.94 17.43 -5.15
C PHE A 337 -5.61 18.10 -6.33
N LEU A 338 -5.82 17.36 -7.43
CA LEU A 338 -6.66 17.82 -8.54
C LEU A 338 -8.11 18.05 -8.09
N GLY A 339 -8.63 17.21 -7.18
CA GLY A 339 -9.91 17.44 -6.52
C GLY A 339 -9.98 18.76 -5.74
N GLU A 340 -8.91 19.14 -5.03
CA GLU A 340 -8.83 20.45 -4.35
C GLU A 340 -8.88 21.63 -5.34
N VAL A 341 -8.23 21.50 -6.50
CA VAL A 341 -8.30 22.49 -7.58
C VAL A 341 -9.74 22.61 -8.11
N GLY A 342 -10.38 21.48 -8.41
CA GLY A 342 -11.76 21.45 -8.89
C GLY A 342 -12.75 22.10 -7.92
N ILE A 343 -12.65 21.78 -6.62
CA ILE A 343 -13.52 22.39 -5.60
C ILE A 343 -13.28 23.90 -5.50
N THR A 344 -12.03 24.33 -5.56
CA THR A 344 -11.67 25.74 -5.39
C THR A 344 -12.23 26.59 -6.51
N PHE A 345 -12.17 26.11 -7.75
CA PHE A 345 -12.59 26.84 -8.95
C PHE A 345 -13.93 26.37 -9.52
N HIS A 346 -14.76 25.72 -8.70
CA HIS A 346 -16.14 25.35 -9.05
C HIS A 346 -16.90 26.57 -9.58
N GLY A 347 -17.49 26.46 -10.77
CA GLY A 347 -18.19 27.57 -11.46
C GLY A 347 -17.29 28.70 -11.97
N GLU A 348 -15.98 28.65 -11.75
CA GLU A 348 -15.02 29.68 -12.14
C GLU A 348 -14.09 29.23 -13.28
N ILE A 349 -13.74 27.94 -13.32
CA ILE A 349 -13.05 27.30 -14.44
C ILE A 349 -14.01 26.26 -15.05
N PRO A 350 -14.28 26.28 -16.37
CA PRO A 350 -15.25 25.38 -16.99
C PRO A 350 -15.02 23.89 -16.73
N GLU A 351 -13.75 23.45 -16.66
CA GLU A 351 -13.38 22.05 -16.46
C GLU A 351 -13.32 21.62 -14.98
N ALA A 352 -13.44 22.55 -14.02
CA ALA A 352 -13.22 22.27 -12.60
C ALA A 352 -14.15 21.19 -12.04
N ASP A 353 -15.41 21.19 -12.49
CA ASP A 353 -16.43 20.23 -12.04
C ASP A 353 -16.09 18.80 -12.46
N ASP A 354 -15.46 18.62 -13.62
CA ASP A 354 -15.01 17.31 -14.09
C ASP A 354 -13.82 16.80 -13.29
N TRP A 355 -12.96 17.71 -12.80
CA TRP A 355 -11.83 17.37 -11.92
C TRP A 355 -12.33 16.90 -10.56
N THR A 356 -13.31 17.59 -9.98
CA THR A 356 -13.97 17.18 -8.74
C THR A 356 -14.72 15.85 -8.91
N TRP A 357 -15.48 15.71 -9.99
CA TRP A 357 -16.22 14.49 -10.30
C TRP A 357 -15.28 13.29 -10.50
N PHE A 358 -14.15 13.49 -11.19
CA PHE A 358 -13.09 12.50 -11.31
C PHE A 358 -12.52 12.10 -9.94
N ALA A 359 -12.13 13.08 -9.12
CA ALA A 359 -11.52 12.81 -7.82
C ALA A 359 -12.45 12.02 -6.89
N LEU A 360 -13.75 12.33 -6.86
CA LEU A 360 -14.69 11.53 -6.06
C LEU A 360 -14.96 10.16 -6.67
N ASN A 361 -14.98 9.99 -7.99
CA ASN A 361 -15.03 8.65 -8.58
C ASN A 361 -13.80 7.81 -8.22
N VAL A 362 -12.61 8.41 -8.13
CA VAL A 362 -11.42 7.71 -7.65
C VAL A 362 -11.62 7.27 -6.19
N PHE A 363 -12.07 8.17 -5.31
CA PHE A 363 -12.31 7.83 -3.90
C PHE A 363 -13.31 6.68 -3.72
N PHE A 364 -14.45 6.70 -4.42
CA PHE A 364 -15.47 5.65 -4.28
C PHE A 364 -15.03 4.35 -4.95
N ASN A 365 -14.47 4.39 -6.16
CA ASN A 365 -14.32 3.21 -7.00
C ASN A 365 -12.95 2.53 -6.98
N THR A 366 -11.88 3.27 -6.70
CA THR A 366 -10.52 2.72 -6.80
C THR A 366 -9.65 2.98 -5.58
N TYR A 367 -9.89 4.00 -4.77
CA TYR A 367 -8.97 4.33 -3.66
C TYR A 367 -9.43 3.77 -2.30
N PRO A 368 -8.51 3.28 -1.44
CA PRO A 368 -7.09 3.04 -1.71
C PRO A 368 -6.85 1.72 -2.45
N VAL A 369 -5.70 1.62 -3.14
CA VAL A 369 -5.35 0.42 -3.94
C VAL A 369 -4.28 -0.46 -3.35
N TRP A 370 -3.45 0.05 -2.44
CA TRP A 370 -2.36 -0.69 -1.81
C TRP A 370 -2.78 -1.38 -0.52
N CYS A 371 -4.08 -1.62 -0.33
CA CYS A 371 -4.65 -2.03 0.94
C CYS A 371 -5.52 -3.27 0.85
N ASP A 372 -5.99 -3.71 2.01
CA ASP A 372 -7.08 -4.67 2.18
C ASP A 372 -8.12 -4.15 3.17
N ASP A 373 -9.27 -4.82 3.27
CA ASP A 373 -10.32 -4.45 4.23
C ASP A 373 -9.97 -4.83 5.68
N ASP A 374 -8.79 -5.40 5.94
CA ASP A 374 -8.27 -5.70 7.29
C ASP A 374 -7.43 -4.54 7.86
N GLY A 375 -7.14 -3.53 7.03
CA GLY A 375 -6.38 -2.32 7.38
C GLY A 375 -4.91 -2.35 6.92
N GLY A 376 -4.46 -3.41 6.24
CA GLY A 376 -3.08 -3.59 5.82
C GLY A 376 -2.64 -2.65 4.71
N TRP A 377 -1.33 -2.50 4.54
CA TRP A 377 -0.74 -1.70 3.46
C TRP A 377 0.47 -2.37 2.82
N HIS A 378 0.41 -2.62 1.51
CA HIS A 378 1.43 -3.34 0.75
C HIS A 378 2.78 -2.62 0.70
N GLU A 379 2.80 -1.30 0.47
CA GLU A 379 4.05 -0.54 0.24
C GLU A 379 4.92 -0.33 1.51
N GLY A 380 4.55 -0.93 2.65
CA GLY A 380 5.28 -0.79 3.91
C GLY A 380 4.88 0.44 4.74
N SER A 381 5.35 0.49 5.99
CA SER A 381 4.93 1.50 6.99
C SER A 381 5.29 2.94 6.64
N SER A 382 6.41 3.15 5.92
CA SER A 382 6.82 4.50 5.50
C SER A 382 5.90 5.08 4.44
N TYR A 383 5.59 4.29 3.42
CA TYR A 383 4.69 4.70 2.36
C TYR A 383 3.24 4.75 2.82
N TRP A 384 2.82 3.84 3.71
CA TRP A 384 1.53 3.94 4.39
C TRP A 384 1.37 5.30 5.07
N ALA A 385 2.31 5.69 5.94
CA ALA A 385 2.24 6.96 6.65
C ALA A 385 2.22 8.15 5.67
N SER A 386 3.12 8.13 4.69
CA SER A 386 3.27 9.17 3.66
C SER A 386 1.99 9.38 2.82
N TYR A 387 1.30 8.31 2.44
CA TYR A 387 0.06 8.39 1.67
C TYR A 387 -1.12 8.79 2.53
N MET A 388 -1.27 8.11 3.66
CA MET A 388 -2.40 8.32 4.55
C MET A 388 -2.42 9.72 5.13
N GLU A 389 -1.26 10.28 5.49
CA GLU A 389 -1.16 11.65 5.97
C GLU A 389 -1.72 12.64 4.94
N ARG A 390 -1.32 12.52 3.66
CA ARG A 390 -1.83 13.40 2.58
C ARG A 390 -3.30 13.16 2.28
N PHE A 391 -3.74 11.90 2.33
CA PHE A 391 -5.15 11.57 2.16
C PHE A 391 -6.01 12.15 3.29
N THR A 392 -5.50 12.28 4.53
CA THR A 392 -6.30 12.84 5.62
C THR A 392 -6.75 14.28 5.35
N TRP A 393 -6.00 15.04 4.55
CA TRP A 393 -6.43 16.37 4.09
C TRP A 393 -7.65 16.28 3.19
N TRP A 394 -7.65 15.33 2.25
CA TRP A 394 -8.79 15.07 1.39
C TRP A 394 -9.99 14.56 2.21
N ALA A 395 -9.77 13.72 3.23
CA ALA A 395 -10.83 13.29 4.13
C ALA A 395 -11.47 14.46 4.90
N ASP A 396 -10.67 15.42 5.36
CA ASP A 396 -11.18 16.64 6.01
C ASP A 396 -12.02 17.48 5.03
N ILE A 397 -11.52 17.65 3.79
CA ILE A 397 -12.20 18.40 2.73
C ILE A 397 -13.51 17.70 2.34
N MET A 398 -13.51 16.37 2.17
CA MET A 398 -14.73 15.62 1.87
C MET A 398 -15.78 15.77 2.98
N ARG A 399 -15.36 15.75 4.24
CA ARG A 399 -16.25 15.93 5.39
C ARG A 399 -16.84 17.35 5.42
N ALA A 400 -16.01 18.37 5.18
CA ALA A 400 -16.45 19.76 5.18
C ALA A 400 -17.31 20.10 3.95
N THR A 401 -16.81 19.82 2.75
CA THR A 401 -17.41 20.24 1.48
C THR A 401 -18.60 19.36 1.09
N PHE A 402 -18.48 18.02 1.18
CA PHE A 402 -19.48 17.09 0.66
C PHE A 402 -20.30 16.37 1.72
N ARG A 403 -19.96 16.57 3.00
CA ARG A 403 -20.53 15.80 4.14
C ARG A 403 -20.29 14.29 3.99
N ILE A 404 -19.17 13.89 3.40
CA ILE A 404 -18.77 12.49 3.23
C ILE A 404 -17.69 12.16 4.26
N ASN A 405 -17.92 11.13 5.08
CA ASN A 405 -16.94 10.66 6.05
C ASN A 405 -16.11 9.51 5.47
N ALA A 406 -14.86 9.77 5.10
CA ALA A 406 -13.95 8.76 4.57
C ALA A 406 -13.77 7.55 5.50
N PHE A 407 -13.81 7.77 6.82
CA PHE A 407 -13.53 6.76 7.84
C PHE A 407 -14.67 5.75 8.02
N GLN A 408 -15.80 5.92 7.33
CA GLN A 408 -16.82 4.89 7.21
C GLN A 408 -16.39 3.78 6.22
N LYS A 409 -15.52 4.08 5.25
CA LYS A 409 -15.07 3.07 4.29
C LYS A 409 -14.31 1.95 5.03
N PRO A 410 -14.54 0.66 4.69
CA PRO A 410 -13.97 -0.48 5.42
C PRO A 410 -12.48 -0.37 5.74
N TYR A 411 -11.63 -0.05 4.76
CA TYR A 411 -10.20 0.17 4.98
C TYR A 411 -9.91 1.25 6.05
N PHE A 412 -10.42 2.47 5.87
CA PHE A 412 -10.07 3.60 6.76
C PHE A 412 -10.56 3.39 8.20
N SER A 413 -11.64 2.64 8.39
CA SER A 413 -12.13 2.25 9.72
C SER A 413 -11.16 1.33 10.50
N LYS A 414 -10.21 0.70 9.79
CA LYS A 414 -9.24 -0.26 10.34
C LYS A 414 -7.78 0.13 10.10
N ALA A 415 -7.51 1.20 9.35
CA ALA A 415 -6.17 1.57 8.90
C ALA A 415 -5.15 1.74 10.05
N GLY A 416 -5.57 2.26 11.21
CA GLY A 416 -4.69 2.43 12.38
C GLY A 416 -4.23 1.11 13.02
N TYR A 417 -4.91 -0.01 12.77
CA TYR A 417 -4.44 -1.32 13.23
C TYR A 417 -3.14 -1.74 12.56
N TYR A 418 -2.84 -1.25 11.35
CA TYR A 418 -1.55 -1.51 10.72
C TYR A 418 -0.39 -1.00 11.58
N ALA A 419 -0.45 0.26 12.05
CA ALA A 419 0.56 0.80 12.96
C ALA A 419 0.56 0.09 14.32
N LEU A 420 -0.61 -0.16 14.93
CA LEU A 420 -0.70 -0.77 16.26
C LEU A 420 -0.03 -2.16 16.32
N TYR A 421 -0.26 -3.00 15.30
CA TYR A 421 0.25 -4.37 15.28
C TYR A 421 1.68 -4.47 14.75
N LEU A 422 2.03 -3.67 13.75
CA LEU A 422 3.36 -3.68 13.14
C LEU A 422 4.39 -2.98 14.02
N MET A 423 3.99 -1.88 14.67
CA MET A 423 4.85 -1.02 15.45
C MET A 423 4.19 -0.69 16.81
N PRO A 424 3.99 -1.67 17.71
CA PRO A 424 3.50 -1.39 19.07
C PRO A 424 4.31 -0.27 19.75
N PRO A 425 3.77 0.40 20.79
CA PRO A 425 4.44 1.50 21.45
C PRO A 425 5.91 1.20 21.75
N HIS A 426 6.78 2.18 21.47
CA HIS A 426 8.24 2.07 21.59
C HIS A 426 8.96 1.14 20.60
N ALA A 427 8.29 0.56 19.59
CA ALA A 427 8.97 -0.25 18.57
C ALA A 427 10.01 0.56 17.78
N VAL A 428 11.17 -0.06 17.51
CA VAL A 428 12.34 0.56 16.85
C VAL A 428 12.53 0.15 15.39
N THR A 429 11.50 -0.43 14.77
CA THR A 429 11.51 -0.83 13.36
C THR A 429 10.11 -0.71 12.77
N GLY A 430 10.03 -0.37 11.48
CA GLY A 430 8.78 -0.30 10.72
C GLY A 430 8.43 -1.56 9.92
N GLY A 431 9.18 -2.65 10.08
CA GLY A 431 8.94 -3.91 9.38
C GLY A 431 9.40 -3.91 7.92
N PHE A 432 8.55 -4.44 7.04
CA PHE A 432 8.81 -4.59 5.60
C PHE A 432 8.60 -3.29 4.80
N GLY A 433 9.17 -3.28 3.60
CA GLY A 433 9.00 -2.25 2.60
C GLY A 433 10.04 -1.13 2.66
N ASP A 434 10.04 -0.34 1.59
CA ASP A 434 11.00 0.73 1.40
C ASP A 434 10.96 1.76 2.55
N LEU A 435 12.15 2.14 3.05
CA LEU A 435 12.37 3.03 4.21
C LEU A 435 11.79 2.56 5.55
N ALA A 436 11.20 1.38 5.66
CA ALA A 436 10.58 0.91 6.91
C ALA A 436 11.59 0.69 8.03
N CYS A 437 12.81 0.26 7.69
CA CYS A 437 13.88 -0.09 8.63
C CYS A 437 14.47 1.09 9.44
N THR A 438 14.09 2.33 9.12
CA THR A 438 14.48 3.56 9.85
C THR A 438 13.31 4.18 10.62
N ARG A 439 12.12 3.55 10.60
CA ARG A 439 10.96 4.05 11.33
C ARG A 439 10.92 3.48 12.74
N GLU A 440 10.30 4.25 13.62
CA GLU A 440 9.99 3.88 15.00
C GLU A 440 8.52 4.21 15.31
N ALA A 441 7.93 3.58 16.34
CA ALA A 441 6.50 3.71 16.66
C ALA A 441 6.06 5.17 16.81
N ARG A 442 6.93 6.02 17.38
CA ARG A 442 6.73 7.46 17.54
C ARG A 442 6.53 8.19 16.20
N SER A 443 7.12 7.68 15.11
CA SER A 443 6.94 8.22 13.76
C SER A 443 5.48 8.11 13.26
N ASN A 444 4.65 7.27 13.89
CA ASN A 444 3.23 7.14 13.56
C ASN A 444 2.31 8.02 14.44
N VAL A 445 2.81 8.58 15.55
CA VAL A 445 2.00 9.36 16.50
C VAL A 445 1.22 10.49 15.82
N PRO A 446 1.80 11.30 14.91
CA PRO A 446 1.03 12.34 14.22
C PRO A 446 -0.15 11.78 13.42
N LEU A 447 0.07 10.74 12.61
CA LEU A 447 -0.98 10.13 11.80
C LEU A 447 -2.05 9.42 12.65
N MET A 448 -1.61 8.67 13.67
CA MET A 448 -2.51 7.96 14.58
C MET A 448 -3.37 8.92 15.39
N SER A 449 -2.87 10.11 15.74
CA SER A 449 -3.67 11.17 16.39
C SER A 449 -4.85 11.60 15.50
N ILE A 450 -4.61 11.72 14.19
CA ILE A 450 -5.65 12.06 13.21
C ILE A 450 -6.65 10.91 13.09
N PHE A 451 -6.16 9.70 12.92
CA PHE A 451 -7.01 8.51 12.76
C PHE A 451 -7.89 8.27 13.98
N ALA A 452 -7.34 8.37 15.19
CA ALA A 452 -8.07 8.19 16.43
C ALA A 452 -9.29 9.12 16.51
N VAL A 453 -9.10 10.42 16.24
CA VAL A 453 -10.18 11.41 16.28
C VAL A 453 -11.17 11.23 15.13
N GLN A 454 -10.70 11.01 13.90
CA GLN A 454 -11.58 10.94 12.73
C GLN A 454 -12.43 9.66 12.68
N ALA A 455 -11.86 8.54 13.12
CA ALA A 455 -12.54 7.24 13.22
C ALA A 455 -13.24 7.03 14.57
N ARG A 456 -12.99 7.90 15.56
CA ARG A 456 -13.43 7.74 16.96
C ARG A 456 -13.00 6.41 17.58
N ASN A 457 -11.75 6.01 17.33
CA ASN A 457 -11.22 4.73 17.80
C ASN A 457 -10.44 4.89 19.12
N PRO A 458 -10.89 4.26 20.22
CA PRO A 458 -10.29 4.45 21.54
C PRO A 458 -8.92 3.77 21.69
N HIS A 459 -8.66 2.65 21.00
CA HIS A 459 -7.35 1.98 21.02
C HIS A 459 -6.29 2.79 20.28
N TRP A 460 -6.66 3.46 19.20
CA TRP A 460 -5.74 4.34 18.47
C TRP A 460 -5.42 5.59 19.28
N MET A 461 -6.36 6.10 20.08
CA MET A 461 -6.07 7.17 21.03
C MET A 461 -5.14 6.69 22.14
N TRP A 462 -5.35 5.49 22.68
CA TRP A 462 -4.43 4.90 23.66
C TRP A 462 -3.00 4.76 23.10
N TYR A 463 -2.84 4.32 21.85
CA TYR A 463 -1.53 4.23 21.19
C TYR A 463 -0.80 5.58 21.15
N VAL A 464 -1.55 6.67 20.95
CA VAL A 464 -1.01 8.03 20.94
C VAL A 464 -0.63 8.46 22.35
N GLU A 465 -1.51 8.26 23.34
CA GLU A 465 -1.30 8.66 24.73
C GLU A 465 -0.15 7.88 25.40
N SER A 466 -0.02 6.58 25.12
CA SER A 466 1.07 5.75 25.66
C SER A 466 2.46 6.20 25.20
N MET A 467 2.55 6.99 24.13
CA MET A 467 3.80 7.57 23.62
C MET A 467 3.95 9.07 23.89
N GLY A 468 3.20 9.62 24.84
CA GLY A 468 3.31 11.02 25.27
C GLY A 468 2.24 11.95 24.69
N GLY A 469 1.21 11.39 24.04
CA GLY A 469 0.07 12.14 23.53
C GLY A 469 0.28 12.69 22.11
N PRO A 470 -0.74 13.38 21.57
CA PRO A 470 -0.68 13.95 20.23
C PRO A 470 0.45 14.98 20.14
N PRO A 471 1.10 15.12 18.97
CA PRO A 471 2.15 16.11 18.79
C PRO A 471 1.56 17.51 18.95
N GLN A 472 2.40 18.48 19.32
CA GLN A 472 1.98 19.87 19.35
C GLN A 472 1.54 20.30 17.94
N PRO A 473 0.30 20.76 17.76
CA PRO A 473 -0.19 21.09 16.44
C PRO A 473 0.52 22.32 15.89
N ARG A 474 0.88 22.26 14.61
CA ARG A 474 1.67 23.27 13.88
C ARG A 474 0.88 23.90 12.76
N GLU A 475 0.05 23.14 12.06
CA GLU A 475 -0.61 23.54 10.82
C GLU A 475 -2.09 23.84 11.02
N PHE A 476 -2.66 24.64 10.12
CA PHE A 476 -4.02 25.17 10.29
C PHE A 476 -5.11 24.08 10.27
N TRP A 477 -4.91 22.99 9.54
CA TRP A 477 -5.87 21.88 9.52
C TRP A 477 -5.95 21.18 10.87
N GLU A 478 -4.90 21.23 11.70
CA GLU A 478 -4.95 20.69 13.05
C GLU A 478 -5.78 21.57 13.99
N PHE A 479 -5.83 22.89 13.76
CA PHE A 479 -6.79 23.76 14.44
C PHE A 479 -8.23 23.40 14.08
N VAL A 480 -8.50 23.12 12.80
CA VAL A 480 -9.83 22.64 12.38
C VAL A 480 -10.18 21.32 13.07
N ARG A 481 -9.26 20.36 13.10
CA ARG A 481 -9.43 19.06 13.77
C ARG A 481 -9.58 19.17 15.28
N GLY A 482 -8.95 20.16 15.91
CA GLY A 482 -9.07 20.42 17.35
C GLY A 482 -10.50 20.73 17.80
N THR A 483 -11.38 21.12 16.87
CA THR A 483 -12.80 21.34 17.15
C THR A 483 -13.67 20.08 17.10
N LEU A 484 -13.07 18.92 16.77
CA LEU A 484 -13.76 17.64 16.79
C LEU A 484 -13.87 17.11 18.22
N PRO A 485 -14.92 16.31 18.53
CA PRO A 485 -15.05 15.68 19.84
C PRO A 485 -13.82 14.88 20.24
N LYS A 486 -13.46 14.98 21.53
CA LYS A 486 -12.38 14.18 22.12
C LYS A 486 -12.76 12.70 22.12
N VAL A 487 -11.74 11.84 22.02
CA VAL A 487 -11.88 10.38 22.11
C VAL A 487 -11.28 9.94 23.42
N VAL A 488 -12.02 9.13 24.18
CA VAL A 488 -11.52 8.51 25.41
C VAL A 488 -10.65 7.32 25.03
N SER A 489 -9.43 7.25 25.57
CA SER A 489 -8.49 6.17 25.30
C SER A 489 -8.88 4.87 25.98
N GLN A 490 -8.55 3.75 25.34
CA GLN A 490 -8.70 2.40 25.89
C GLN A 490 -7.51 1.52 25.49
N PRO A 491 -6.83 0.84 26.44
CA PRO A 491 -5.75 -0.10 26.10
C PRO A 491 -6.27 -1.25 25.22
N PRO A 492 -5.41 -1.87 24.38
CA PRO A 492 -5.79 -2.93 23.45
C PRO A 492 -5.85 -4.33 24.11
N ASP A 493 -6.15 -4.42 25.41
CA ASP A 493 -6.14 -5.68 26.18
C ASP A 493 -7.23 -6.66 25.73
N ASP A 494 -8.29 -6.14 25.11
CA ASP A 494 -9.40 -6.89 24.52
C ASP A 494 -9.14 -7.34 23.07
N LEU A 495 -8.01 -6.93 22.48
CA LEU A 495 -7.61 -7.35 21.15
C LEU A 495 -6.68 -8.57 21.19
N PRO A 496 -6.79 -9.51 20.24
CA PRO A 496 -5.75 -10.51 20.04
C PRO A 496 -4.41 -9.82 19.81
N THR A 497 -3.33 -10.33 20.40
CA THR A 497 -2.00 -9.70 20.26
C THR A 497 -1.43 -9.82 18.84
N SER A 498 -1.99 -10.72 18.04
CA SER A 498 -1.51 -11.01 16.68
C SER A 498 -2.62 -10.82 15.66
N ARG A 499 -2.24 -10.43 14.44
CA ARG A 499 -3.18 -10.10 13.37
C ARG A 499 -2.62 -10.47 12.00
N VAL A 500 -3.53 -10.89 11.11
CA VAL A 500 -3.27 -11.04 9.68
C VAL A 500 -3.96 -9.92 8.92
N PHE A 501 -3.26 -9.38 7.92
CA PHE A 501 -3.76 -8.49 6.89
C PHE A 501 -3.78 -9.29 5.59
N ARG A 502 -4.91 -9.96 5.32
CA ARG A 502 -4.91 -11.10 4.38
C ARG A 502 -4.76 -10.65 2.93
N GLY A 503 -5.43 -9.57 2.55
CA GLY A 503 -5.37 -9.07 1.17
C GLY A 503 -4.02 -8.46 0.81
N THR A 504 -3.30 -7.89 1.78
CA THR A 504 -1.91 -7.43 1.61
C THR A 504 -0.87 -8.53 1.88
N GLY A 505 -1.30 -9.65 2.49
CA GLY A 505 -0.49 -10.83 2.77
C GLY A 505 0.65 -10.56 3.75
N GLN A 506 0.31 -9.89 4.85
CA GLN A 506 1.22 -9.66 5.97
C GLN A 506 0.60 -10.17 7.27
N ALA A 507 1.43 -10.68 8.18
CA ALA A 507 1.01 -11.03 9.53
C ALA A 507 1.99 -10.48 10.56
N ALA A 508 1.45 -10.01 11.68
CA ALA A 508 2.21 -9.59 12.85
C ALA A 508 1.83 -10.50 14.02
N LEU A 509 2.81 -11.24 14.52
CA LEU A 509 2.66 -12.13 15.67
C LEU A 509 3.38 -11.47 16.85
N ASN A 510 2.66 -11.14 17.92
CA ASN A 510 3.22 -10.44 19.08
C ASN A 510 2.90 -11.19 20.38
N THR A 511 3.77 -11.10 21.38
CA THR A 511 3.45 -11.48 22.77
C THR A 511 2.62 -10.43 23.47
N THR A 512 2.80 -9.15 23.14
CA THR A 512 2.04 -8.04 23.68
C THR A 512 1.94 -6.88 22.69
N LEU A 513 0.85 -6.12 22.75
CA LEU A 513 0.68 -4.85 22.03
C LEU A 513 1.00 -3.63 22.91
N LEU A 514 1.31 -3.84 24.20
CA LEU A 514 1.41 -2.77 25.18
C LEU A 514 2.74 -2.01 25.08
N ASP A 515 3.84 -2.74 24.92
CA ASP A 515 5.18 -2.15 24.85
C ASP A 515 6.14 -3.08 24.08
N ALA A 516 6.79 -2.54 23.04
CA ALA A 516 7.74 -3.30 22.23
C ALA A 516 9.01 -3.72 23.00
N ARG A 517 9.32 -3.09 24.13
CA ARG A 517 10.44 -3.46 25.02
C ARG A 517 10.21 -4.78 25.76
N ASP A 518 8.95 -5.20 25.88
CA ASP A 518 8.53 -6.47 26.48
C ASP A 518 7.99 -7.45 25.43
N ASN A 519 7.97 -7.05 24.17
CA ASN A 519 7.40 -7.81 23.07
C ASN A 519 8.43 -8.72 22.38
N ILE A 520 8.00 -9.92 22.01
CA ILE A 520 8.64 -10.73 20.98
C ILE A 520 7.71 -10.71 19.77
N GLN A 521 8.21 -10.14 18.67
CA GLN A 521 7.46 -9.90 17.44
C GLN A 521 8.06 -10.67 16.27
N ILE A 522 7.20 -11.38 15.54
CA ILE A 522 7.49 -11.92 14.22
C ILE A 522 6.62 -11.20 13.21
N LEU A 523 7.25 -10.64 12.18
CA LEU A 523 6.54 -10.12 11.01
C LEU A 523 6.75 -11.10 9.87
N PHE A 524 5.67 -11.46 9.17
CA PHE A 524 5.72 -12.40 8.05
C PHE A 524 5.04 -11.79 6.82
N LYS A 525 5.62 -11.99 5.63
CA LYS A 525 5.06 -11.54 4.36
C LYS A 525 4.94 -12.68 3.37
N SER A 526 3.74 -12.90 2.83
CA SER A 526 3.49 -13.68 1.62
C SER A 526 2.28 -13.08 0.90
N SER A 527 2.55 -12.26 -0.12
CA SER A 527 1.65 -11.20 -0.57
C SER A 527 0.99 -11.45 -1.93
N PRO A 528 -0.36 -11.32 -2.02
CA PRO A 528 -1.08 -11.31 -3.29
C PRO A 528 -0.72 -10.15 -4.22
N PHE A 529 -0.08 -9.10 -3.70
CA PHE A 529 0.47 -8.00 -4.51
C PHE A 529 1.82 -8.35 -5.13
N GLY A 530 2.42 -9.49 -4.76
CA GLY A 530 3.76 -9.88 -5.16
C GLY A 530 4.84 -9.03 -4.51
N THR A 531 5.80 -8.60 -5.30
CA THR A 531 6.97 -7.81 -4.90
C THR A 531 6.99 -6.43 -5.56
N GLN A 532 5.88 -6.00 -6.17
CA GLN A 532 5.81 -4.74 -6.91
C GLN A 532 5.95 -3.49 -6.02
N SER A 533 6.44 -2.40 -6.61
CA SER A 533 6.55 -1.08 -5.95
C SER A 533 7.41 -1.15 -4.68
N HIS A 534 7.04 -0.42 -3.64
CA HIS A 534 7.81 -0.31 -2.39
C HIS A 534 7.65 -1.51 -1.44
N GLY A 535 6.71 -2.42 -1.69
CA GLY A 535 6.50 -3.67 -0.94
C GLY A 535 7.30 -4.84 -1.51
N TYR A 536 8.59 -4.61 -1.80
CA TYR A 536 9.41 -5.50 -2.64
C TYR A 536 9.95 -6.74 -1.95
N ASP A 537 9.88 -6.83 -0.63
CA ASP A 537 10.39 -7.98 0.13
C ASP A 537 9.80 -9.29 -0.41
N ALA A 538 10.66 -10.30 -0.58
CA ALA A 538 10.28 -11.58 -1.15
C ALA A 538 9.18 -12.27 -0.31
N ASN A 539 8.31 -13.05 -0.95
CA ASN A 539 7.27 -13.81 -0.26
C ASN A 539 7.88 -14.91 0.61
N ASN A 540 7.15 -15.30 1.66
CA ASN A 540 7.61 -16.15 2.76
C ASN A 540 8.84 -15.61 3.53
N SER A 541 9.11 -14.30 3.47
CA SER A 541 10.11 -13.67 4.33
C SER A 541 9.56 -13.42 5.73
N PHE A 542 10.45 -13.40 6.72
CA PHE A 542 10.11 -13.02 8.08
C PHE A 542 11.14 -12.04 8.69
N LEU A 543 10.72 -11.34 9.74
CA LEU A 543 11.55 -10.52 10.62
C LEU A 543 11.32 -10.97 12.05
N LEU A 544 12.35 -10.92 12.89
CA LEU A 544 12.25 -11.23 14.32
C LEU A 544 12.86 -10.11 15.15
N THR A 545 12.03 -9.52 16.01
CA THR A 545 12.44 -8.54 17.02
C THR A 545 12.04 -9.05 18.39
N ALA A 546 12.94 -9.02 19.36
CA ALA A 546 12.65 -9.45 20.74
C ALA A 546 13.17 -8.40 21.70
N TYR A 547 12.31 -7.91 22.60
CA TYR A 547 12.65 -6.89 23.59
C TYR A 547 13.30 -5.65 22.95
N ASN A 548 12.75 -5.20 21.81
CA ASN A 548 13.31 -4.16 20.93
C ASN A 548 14.69 -4.43 20.30
N ALA A 549 15.29 -5.61 20.49
CA ALA A 549 16.48 -6.03 19.76
C ALA A 549 16.08 -6.66 18.41
N ARG A 550 16.57 -6.07 17.32
CA ARG A 550 16.28 -6.51 15.94
C ARG A 550 17.18 -7.69 15.55
N LEU A 551 16.81 -8.89 15.96
CA LEU A 551 17.61 -10.11 15.78
C LEU A 551 17.73 -10.54 14.31
N PHE A 552 16.60 -10.60 13.58
CA PHE A 552 16.57 -10.93 12.16
C PHE A 552 15.84 -9.86 11.35
N VAL A 553 16.52 -9.27 10.36
CA VAL A 553 16.09 -8.05 9.65
C VAL A 553 15.98 -8.26 8.13
N SER A 554 15.28 -7.37 7.42
CA SER A 554 15.53 -7.14 5.98
C SER A 554 16.79 -6.30 5.88
N SER A 555 17.72 -6.71 5.01
CA SER A 555 19.05 -6.12 4.91
C SER A 555 19.17 -5.08 3.79
N GLY A 556 20.10 -4.14 3.98
CA GLY A 556 20.39 -3.06 3.04
C GLY A 556 19.62 -1.77 3.37
N ARG A 557 20.11 -0.65 2.83
CA ARG A 557 19.52 0.69 3.07
C ARG A 557 19.36 1.41 1.75
N ARG A 558 18.16 1.97 1.52
CA ARG A 558 17.89 2.72 0.29
C ARG A 558 18.73 3.99 0.29
N ASP A 559 19.73 4.01 -0.58
CA ASP A 559 20.48 5.22 -0.90
C ASP A 559 19.65 6.13 -1.81
N LEU A 560 19.17 5.61 -2.94
CA LEU A 560 18.31 6.31 -3.89
C LEU A 560 17.34 5.32 -4.54
N TYR A 561 16.12 5.77 -4.82
CA TYR A 561 15.16 4.92 -5.51
C TYR A 561 15.69 4.51 -6.91
N GLY A 562 15.56 3.21 -7.23
CA GLY A 562 16.12 2.63 -8.44
C GLY A 562 17.63 2.77 -8.62
N SER A 563 18.43 2.86 -7.55
CA SER A 563 19.90 2.71 -7.61
C SER A 563 20.30 1.25 -7.86
N ALA A 564 21.57 0.99 -8.18
CA ALA A 564 22.07 -0.36 -8.37
C ALA A 564 21.95 -1.23 -7.10
N HIS A 565 22.21 -0.68 -5.92
CA HIS A 565 22.03 -1.39 -4.64
C HIS A 565 20.55 -1.68 -4.38
N HIS A 566 19.68 -0.70 -4.57
CA HIS A 566 18.25 -0.88 -4.36
C HIS A 566 17.67 -1.97 -5.28
N VAL A 567 18.01 -1.94 -6.58
CA VAL A 567 17.48 -2.88 -7.57
C VAL A 567 18.07 -4.29 -7.44
N ARG A 568 19.38 -4.42 -7.20
CA ARG A 568 20.08 -5.71 -7.29
C ARG A 568 20.32 -6.39 -5.94
N TRP A 569 20.33 -5.63 -4.86
CA TRP A 569 20.40 -6.18 -3.49
C TRP A 569 19.01 -6.17 -2.85
N MET A 570 18.48 -4.99 -2.55
CA MET A 570 17.31 -4.85 -1.67
C MET A 570 16.07 -5.55 -2.24
N TRP A 571 15.80 -5.44 -3.54
CA TRP A 571 14.65 -6.12 -4.18
C TRP A 571 14.81 -7.63 -4.33
N SER A 572 16.01 -8.17 -4.11
CA SER A 572 16.29 -9.60 -4.31
C SER A 572 15.93 -10.43 -3.08
N THR A 573 15.64 -11.71 -3.26
CA THR A 573 15.41 -12.64 -2.13
C THR A 573 16.62 -12.77 -1.21
N ARG A 574 17.83 -12.48 -1.69
CA ARG A 574 19.07 -12.51 -0.90
C ARG A 574 19.14 -11.43 0.18
N SER A 575 18.25 -10.44 0.18
CA SER A 575 18.25 -9.37 1.18
C SER A 575 17.36 -9.66 2.39
N VAL A 576 16.57 -10.74 2.38
CA VAL A 576 15.55 -11.04 3.39
C VAL A 576 15.69 -12.45 3.94
N ASN A 577 15.16 -12.70 5.14
CA ASN A 577 15.20 -14.02 5.77
C ASN A 577 14.25 -15.00 5.05
N SER A 578 14.75 -15.62 3.98
CA SER A 578 14.00 -16.49 3.06
C SER A 578 14.95 -17.53 2.44
N ILE A 579 14.55 -18.18 1.35
CA ILE A 579 15.32 -19.26 0.71
C ILE A 579 15.59 -18.91 -0.76
N THR A 580 16.82 -19.11 -1.21
CA THR A 580 17.15 -19.18 -2.65
C THR A 580 17.45 -20.61 -3.06
N VAL A 581 17.34 -20.91 -4.36
CA VAL A 581 17.61 -22.23 -4.93
C VAL A 581 18.57 -22.13 -6.11
N ASP A 582 19.69 -22.86 -6.07
CA ASP A 582 20.82 -22.67 -7.01
C ASP A 582 21.24 -21.18 -7.15
N GLY A 583 21.16 -20.40 -6.07
CA GLY A 583 21.42 -18.95 -6.08
C GLY A 583 20.31 -18.08 -6.69
N ILE A 584 19.20 -18.69 -7.14
CA ILE A 584 18.07 -18.01 -7.78
C ILE A 584 17.03 -17.63 -6.73
N GLY A 585 16.64 -16.35 -6.72
CA GLY A 585 15.55 -15.81 -5.90
C GLY A 585 14.23 -15.74 -6.66
N GLN A 586 13.21 -15.20 -5.98
CA GLN A 586 11.94 -14.82 -6.58
C GLN A 586 12.14 -13.67 -7.57
N VAL A 587 11.22 -13.55 -8.54
CA VAL A 587 11.25 -12.42 -9.49
C VAL A 587 11.09 -11.10 -8.71
N PRO A 588 12.10 -10.21 -8.74
CA PRO A 588 12.05 -8.96 -7.98
C PRO A 588 11.10 -7.96 -8.63
N HIS A 589 10.52 -7.07 -7.84
CA HIS A 589 9.71 -5.93 -8.30
C HIS A 589 8.59 -6.30 -9.31
N SER A 590 7.85 -7.39 -9.01
CA SER A 590 6.85 -7.98 -9.91
C SER A 590 5.45 -8.05 -9.30
N ALA A 591 4.44 -7.73 -10.13
CA ALA A 591 3.02 -7.90 -9.81
C ALA A 591 2.50 -9.30 -10.19
N GLU A 592 3.31 -10.10 -10.89
CA GLU A 592 2.95 -11.40 -11.45
C GLU A 592 3.26 -12.55 -10.49
N THR A 593 4.37 -12.47 -9.77
CA THR A 593 4.81 -13.48 -8.80
C THR A 593 4.20 -13.22 -7.43
N ARG A 594 3.05 -13.82 -7.19
CA ARG A 594 2.22 -13.60 -6.00
C ARG A 594 2.42 -14.72 -4.99
N GLY A 595 2.67 -14.33 -3.74
CA GLY A 595 2.55 -15.21 -2.59
C GLY A 595 1.15 -15.09 -1.98
N GLN A 596 0.90 -15.84 -0.92
CA GLN A 596 -0.33 -15.70 -0.13
C GLN A 596 -0.15 -16.28 1.27
N ILE A 597 -0.86 -15.72 2.24
CA ILE A 597 -1.05 -16.32 3.56
C ILE A 597 -2.21 -17.32 3.48
N THR A 598 -1.90 -18.58 3.73
CA THR A 598 -2.78 -19.73 3.49
C THR A 598 -3.48 -20.19 4.76
N ALA A 599 -2.82 -20.03 5.91
CA ALA A 599 -3.42 -20.21 7.22
C ALA A 599 -2.97 -19.13 8.20
N PHE A 600 -3.86 -18.79 9.12
CA PHE A 600 -3.56 -17.94 10.27
C PHE A 600 -4.41 -18.37 11.46
N TYR A 601 -3.77 -18.54 12.61
CA TYR A 601 -4.42 -18.82 13.89
C TYR A 601 -3.76 -17.97 14.97
N THR A 602 -4.53 -17.45 15.91
CA THR A 602 -4.00 -16.71 17.06
C THR A 602 -4.78 -17.02 18.33
N SER A 603 -4.05 -17.10 19.44
CA SER A 603 -4.55 -17.27 20.80
C SER A 603 -3.53 -16.70 21.79
N PRO A 604 -3.85 -16.59 23.09
CA PRO A 604 -2.89 -16.19 24.11
C PRO A 604 -1.67 -17.13 24.19
N GLU A 605 -1.83 -18.40 23.82
CA GLU A 605 -0.77 -19.40 23.96
C GLU A 605 -0.04 -19.72 22.65
N ILE A 606 -0.74 -19.70 21.52
CA ILE A 606 -0.20 -20.16 20.23
C ILE A 606 -0.63 -19.20 19.13
N ASP A 607 0.32 -18.75 18.32
CA ASP A 607 0.05 -18.20 17.00
C ASP A 607 0.62 -19.10 15.91
N VAL A 608 -0.03 -19.12 14.75
CA VAL A 608 0.44 -19.79 13.55
C VAL A 608 0.20 -18.89 12.34
N VAL A 609 1.19 -18.82 11.46
CA VAL A 609 1.00 -18.30 10.10
C VAL A 609 1.63 -19.24 9.10
N GLU A 610 0.95 -19.48 7.99
CA GLU A 610 1.47 -20.26 6.86
C GLU A 610 1.39 -19.42 5.58
N GLY A 611 2.43 -19.47 4.76
CA GLY A 611 2.40 -18.87 3.42
C GLY A 611 2.99 -19.76 2.33
N GLU A 612 2.53 -19.55 1.10
CA GLU A 612 2.98 -20.27 -0.10
C GLU A 612 3.64 -19.30 -1.10
N ALA A 613 4.82 -19.66 -1.61
CA ALA A 613 5.61 -18.82 -2.49
C ALA A 613 6.31 -19.59 -3.64
N GLY A 614 6.07 -20.89 -3.81
CA GLY A 614 6.67 -21.72 -4.87
C GLY A 614 6.51 -21.13 -6.28
N PRO A 615 5.29 -20.70 -6.68
CA PRO A 615 5.07 -20.05 -7.98
C PRO A 615 5.85 -18.76 -8.23
N CYS A 616 6.51 -18.19 -7.21
CA CYS A 616 7.30 -16.97 -7.34
C CYS A 616 8.71 -17.22 -7.93
N TYR A 617 9.17 -18.47 -7.99
CA TYR A 617 10.49 -18.83 -8.53
C TYR A 617 10.36 -19.24 -9.99
N ARG A 618 11.03 -18.50 -10.88
CA ARG A 618 11.09 -18.80 -12.31
C ARG A 618 12.42 -19.44 -12.65
N ASP A 619 12.39 -20.45 -13.52
CA ASP A 619 13.62 -21.05 -14.02
C ASP A 619 14.29 -20.08 -15.03
N PRO A 620 15.54 -19.64 -14.80
CA PRO A 620 16.26 -18.79 -15.75
C PRO A 620 16.45 -19.42 -17.13
N GLY A 621 16.35 -20.76 -17.23
CA GLY A 621 16.38 -21.50 -18.49
C GLY A 621 15.13 -21.35 -19.36
N ASP A 622 14.04 -20.75 -18.83
CA ASP A 622 12.83 -20.40 -19.59
C ASP A 622 12.47 -18.90 -19.46
N PRO A 623 13.25 -18.01 -20.09
CA PRO A 623 13.06 -16.56 -20.00
C PRO A 623 11.86 -16.04 -20.81
N GLN A 624 11.24 -16.85 -21.68
CA GLN A 624 10.06 -16.45 -22.46
C GLN A 624 8.73 -16.63 -21.72
N GLY A 625 8.76 -17.07 -20.46
CA GLY A 625 7.61 -17.02 -19.55
C GLY A 625 6.52 -18.05 -19.84
N LYS A 626 6.81 -19.08 -20.65
CA LYS A 626 5.93 -20.26 -20.79
C LYS A 626 6.28 -21.36 -19.77
N GLY A 627 7.38 -21.19 -19.04
CA GLY A 627 7.99 -22.22 -18.19
C GLY A 627 7.32 -22.46 -16.86
N GLN A 628 7.27 -23.74 -16.51
CA GLN A 628 6.90 -24.22 -15.18
C GLN A 628 7.73 -23.49 -14.12
N PRO A 629 7.15 -23.19 -12.95
CA PRO A 629 7.91 -22.59 -11.86
C PRO A 629 9.08 -23.51 -11.46
N LEU A 630 10.21 -22.94 -11.07
CA LEU A 630 11.37 -23.70 -10.58
C LEU A 630 10.99 -24.48 -9.30
N LEU A 631 10.10 -23.90 -8.49
CA LEU A 631 9.50 -24.53 -7.34
C LEU A 631 8.00 -24.77 -7.57
N ARG A 632 7.57 -26.01 -7.37
CA ARG A 632 6.13 -26.36 -7.25
C ARG A 632 5.57 -25.96 -5.90
N ARG A 633 6.42 -25.98 -4.87
CA ARG A 633 6.07 -25.67 -3.49
C ARG A 633 7.20 -24.91 -2.81
N PHE A 634 6.83 -23.86 -2.11
CA PHE A 634 7.58 -23.32 -0.99
C PHE A 634 6.55 -22.89 0.04
N THR A 635 6.20 -23.80 0.95
CA THR A 635 5.31 -23.51 2.07
C THR A 635 6.14 -23.25 3.31
N ARG A 636 5.98 -22.09 3.94
CA ARG A 636 6.59 -21.75 5.24
C ARG A 636 5.51 -21.68 6.30
N THR A 637 5.61 -22.49 7.35
CA THR A 637 4.77 -22.39 8.54
C THR A 637 5.61 -21.87 9.70
N ILE A 638 5.20 -20.75 10.30
CA ILE A 638 5.77 -20.22 11.54
C ILE A 638 4.80 -20.50 12.67
N ILE A 639 5.25 -21.21 13.69
CA ILE A 639 4.49 -21.57 14.89
C ILE A 639 5.15 -20.85 16.06
N PHE A 640 4.40 -19.95 16.69
CA PHE A 640 4.87 -19.19 17.84
C PHE A 640 4.19 -19.67 19.12
N LEU A 641 4.95 -20.43 19.92
CA LEU A 641 4.57 -20.89 21.25
C LEU A 641 4.97 -19.80 22.26
N LYS A 642 4.00 -18.96 22.62
CA LYS A 642 4.26 -17.76 23.44
C LYS A 642 4.76 -18.12 24.85
N PRO A 643 5.73 -17.39 25.41
CA PRO A 643 6.26 -16.13 24.85
C PRO A 643 7.47 -16.28 23.93
N GLU A 644 8.20 -17.40 23.95
CA GLU A 644 9.62 -17.39 23.53
C GLU A 644 10.04 -18.49 22.56
N TRP A 645 9.19 -19.48 22.25
CA TRP A 645 9.57 -20.60 21.37
C TRP A 645 8.96 -20.45 19.99
N ILE A 646 9.80 -20.44 18.96
CA ILE A 646 9.37 -20.25 17.58
C ILE A 646 9.88 -21.41 16.73
N VAL A 647 8.96 -22.12 16.07
CA VAL A 647 9.28 -23.20 15.13
C VAL A 647 9.00 -22.69 13.71
N ILE A 648 10.00 -22.71 12.85
CA ILE A 648 9.85 -22.45 11.42
C ILE A 648 10.00 -23.78 10.69
N TYR A 649 8.95 -24.15 9.96
CA TYR A 649 8.89 -25.37 9.18
C TYR A 649 8.65 -25.03 7.70
N ASP A 650 9.68 -25.26 6.88
CA ASP A 650 9.63 -25.06 5.45
C ASP A 650 9.52 -26.39 4.72
N ARG A 651 8.62 -26.44 3.73
CA ARG A 651 8.45 -27.56 2.80
C ARG A 651 8.66 -27.05 1.38
N LEU A 652 9.71 -27.53 0.72
CA LEU A 652 10.05 -27.11 -0.64
C LEU A 652 10.08 -28.29 -1.59
N VAL A 653 9.50 -28.09 -2.78
CA VAL A 653 9.51 -29.06 -3.88
C VAL A 653 9.91 -28.35 -5.15
N ALA A 654 11.09 -28.67 -5.67
CA ALA A 654 11.62 -28.18 -6.94
C ALA A 654 11.24 -29.12 -8.09
N THR A 655 11.22 -28.59 -9.32
CA THR A 655 10.96 -29.37 -10.54
C THR A 655 12.15 -30.22 -10.99
N ARG A 656 13.33 -29.97 -10.42
CA ARG A 656 14.59 -30.69 -10.63
C ARG A 656 15.42 -30.67 -9.34
N PRO A 657 16.45 -31.52 -9.20
CA PRO A 657 17.40 -31.39 -8.10
C PRO A 657 18.06 -30.00 -8.10
N VAL A 658 17.96 -29.29 -6.98
CA VAL A 658 18.54 -27.97 -6.75
C VAL A 658 19.27 -27.96 -5.41
N GLN A 659 20.22 -27.05 -5.26
CA GLN A 659 20.80 -26.73 -3.95
C GLN A 659 19.95 -25.66 -3.26
N TYR A 660 19.67 -25.82 -1.97
CA TYR A 660 18.87 -24.85 -1.21
C TYR A 660 19.76 -24.02 -0.29
N GLN A 661 19.46 -22.73 -0.20
CA GLN A 661 20.22 -21.75 0.59
C GLN A 661 19.26 -20.97 1.48
N TYR A 662 19.35 -21.21 2.78
CA TYR A 662 18.57 -20.52 3.80
C TYR A 662 19.31 -19.25 4.23
N TRP A 663 18.66 -18.10 4.07
CA TRP A 663 19.25 -16.79 4.39
C TRP A 663 18.80 -16.29 5.76
N LEU A 664 19.75 -15.78 6.54
CA LEU A 664 19.52 -15.04 7.78
C LEU A 664 20.33 -13.75 7.78
N HIS A 665 19.70 -12.64 8.18
CA HIS A 665 20.35 -11.34 8.28
C HIS A 665 20.20 -10.76 9.67
N SER A 666 21.32 -10.34 10.25
CA SER A 666 21.39 -9.75 11.59
C SER A 666 22.21 -8.46 11.54
N PRO A 667 21.91 -7.43 12.35
CA PRO A 667 22.79 -6.27 12.50
C PRO A 667 24.21 -6.62 12.92
N GLU A 668 24.38 -7.71 13.68
CA GLU A 668 25.66 -8.18 14.21
C GLU A 668 26.05 -9.55 13.64
N LYS A 669 27.34 -9.87 13.72
CA LYS A 669 27.90 -11.14 13.25
C LYS A 669 27.26 -12.30 14.01
N MET A 670 26.86 -13.34 13.29
CA MET A 670 26.26 -14.53 13.90
C MET A 670 27.33 -15.55 14.27
N GLU A 671 27.23 -16.12 15.46
CA GLU A 671 28.05 -17.26 15.89
C GLU A 671 27.50 -18.54 15.24
N VAL A 672 28.37 -19.41 14.75
CA VAL A 672 27.98 -20.69 14.14
C VAL A 672 28.74 -21.82 14.82
N ASP A 673 28.02 -22.84 15.25
CA ASP A 673 28.57 -24.06 15.84
C ASP A 673 27.77 -25.27 15.35
N GLY A 674 28.38 -26.09 14.48
CA GLY A 674 27.68 -27.17 13.80
C GLY A 674 26.43 -26.68 13.07
N ASN A 675 25.27 -27.24 13.42
CA ASN A 675 23.96 -26.89 12.86
C ASN A 675 23.21 -25.80 13.67
N ARG A 676 23.93 -25.10 14.56
CA ARG A 676 23.40 -24.04 15.43
C ARG A 676 23.96 -22.69 15.01
N VAL A 677 23.09 -21.69 14.95
CA VAL A 677 23.43 -20.28 14.74
C VAL A 677 22.99 -19.50 15.97
N VAL A 678 23.78 -18.53 16.44
CA VAL A 678 23.35 -17.63 17.51
C VAL A 678 23.49 -16.18 17.05
N ALA A 679 22.36 -15.47 17.00
CA ALA A 679 22.32 -14.03 16.78
C ALA A 679 22.28 -13.31 18.13
N ARG A 680 23.10 -12.27 18.31
CA ARG A 680 23.11 -11.42 19.50
C ARG A 680 22.99 -9.97 19.07
N VAL A 681 22.08 -9.24 19.71
CA VAL A 681 21.92 -7.79 19.51
C VAL A 681 21.67 -7.15 20.87
N GLY A 682 22.62 -6.36 21.35
CA GLY A 682 22.55 -5.77 22.68
C GLY A 682 22.57 -6.83 23.81
N GLN A 683 21.50 -6.91 24.60
CA GLN A 683 21.35 -7.85 25.74
C GLN A 683 20.36 -8.99 25.43
N VAL A 684 20.11 -9.24 24.15
CA VAL A 684 19.18 -10.26 23.67
C VAL A 684 19.93 -11.19 22.75
N GLU A 685 19.71 -12.48 22.94
CA GLU A 685 20.23 -13.52 22.05
C GLU A 685 19.11 -14.39 21.52
N CYS A 686 19.33 -14.97 20.34
CA CYS A 686 18.45 -15.95 19.74
C CYS A 686 19.27 -17.09 19.15
N PRO A 687 19.45 -18.18 19.91
CA PRO A 687 19.85 -19.44 19.35
C PRO A 687 18.83 -19.92 18.31
N VAL A 688 19.35 -20.38 17.18
CA VAL A 688 18.63 -21.00 16.07
C VAL A 688 19.25 -22.38 15.85
N GLN A 689 18.45 -23.42 16.08
CA GLN A 689 18.87 -24.80 15.86
C GLN A 689 18.19 -25.34 14.61
N PHE A 690 18.97 -25.69 13.59
CA PHE A 690 18.48 -26.46 12.45
C PHE A 690 18.43 -27.94 12.83
N LEU A 691 17.23 -28.47 13.01
CA LEU A 691 16.99 -29.88 13.35
C LEU A 691 17.06 -30.78 12.10
N THR A 692 16.61 -30.26 10.96
CA THR A 692 16.79 -30.88 9.65
C THR A 692 16.81 -29.78 8.57
N PRO A 693 17.60 -29.92 7.49
CA PRO A 693 18.56 -30.99 7.23
C PRO A 693 19.81 -30.89 8.12
N GLU A 694 20.49 -32.02 8.32
CA GLU A 694 21.77 -32.08 9.03
C GLU A 694 22.94 -31.69 8.11
N ARG A 695 24.08 -31.29 8.69
CA ARG A 695 25.34 -30.98 7.98
C ARG A 695 25.21 -29.82 6.99
N LEU A 696 24.55 -28.74 7.40
CA LEU A 696 24.50 -27.51 6.62
C LEU A 696 25.89 -26.87 6.54
N SER A 697 26.22 -26.31 5.38
CA SER A 697 27.40 -25.47 5.21
C SER A 697 27.04 -24.02 5.48
N PHE A 698 27.81 -23.34 6.32
CA PHE A 698 27.51 -21.96 6.71
C PHE A 698 28.57 -21.01 6.17
N THR A 699 28.11 -19.97 5.47
CA THR A 699 28.94 -18.83 5.07
C THR A 699 28.32 -17.54 5.59
N GLN A 700 29.13 -16.53 5.88
CA GLN A 700 28.61 -15.22 6.24
C GLN A 700 29.51 -14.06 5.78
N THR A 701 28.89 -12.95 5.42
CA THR A 701 29.56 -11.71 4.99
C THR A 701 28.80 -10.50 5.50
N ASN A 702 29.45 -9.34 5.59
CA ASN A 702 28.81 -8.05 5.84
C ASN A 702 28.86 -7.11 4.61
N GLU A 703 29.27 -7.65 3.46
CA GLU A 703 29.28 -6.95 2.18
C GLU A 703 27.96 -7.17 1.43
N TYR A 704 27.48 -6.12 0.76
CA TYR A 704 26.35 -6.21 -0.15
C TYR A 704 26.85 -6.32 -1.60
N ASP A 705 26.09 -7.03 -2.43
CA ASP A 705 26.37 -7.12 -3.87
C ASP A 705 25.21 -6.59 -4.72
N PRO A 706 25.29 -5.34 -5.22
CA PRO A 706 26.37 -4.36 -5.01
C PRO A 706 26.21 -3.58 -3.70
N ASN A 707 27.29 -2.95 -3.24
CA ASN A 707 27.27 -2.03 -2.11
C ASN A 707 26.45 -0.75 -2.39
N PRO A 708 25.81 -0.15 -1.36
CA PRO A 708 25.14 1.14 -1.48
C PRO A 708 26.17 2.27 -1.71
N ARG A 709 25.70 3.45 -2.11
CA ARG A 709 26.55 4.65 -2.20
C ARG A 709 27.31 4.91 -0.88
N PRO A 710 28.53 5.51 -0.93
CA PRO A 710 29.40 5.70 0.24
C PRO A 710 28.78 6.38 1.47
N ARG A 711 27.70 7.16 1.30
CA ARG A 711 26.97 7.78 2.42
C ARG A 711 26.21 6.80 3.30
N ILE A 712 25.99 5.57 2.85
CA ILE A 712 25.43 4.49 3.65
C ILE A 712 26.59 3.66 4.21
N THR A 713 26.84 3.84 5.50
CA THR A 713 27.93 3.16 6.22
C THR A 713 27.47 1.95 7.04
N VAL A 714 26.14 1.78 7.19
CA VAL A 714 25.56 0.67 7.94
C VAL A 714 25.87 -0.66 7.26
N ARG A 715 26.50 -1.55 8.02
CA ARG A 715 26.77 -2.94 7.61
C ARG A 715 25.95 -3.88 8.49
N GLU A 716 25.24 -4.78 7.83
CA GLU A 716 24.48 -5.87 8.45
C GLU A 716 25.16 -7.17 7.99
N TRP A 717 25.08 -8.23 8.79
CA TRP A 717 25.65 -9.54 8.47
C TRP A 717 24.62 -10.41 7.77
N HIS A 718 25.08 -11.20 6.81
CA HIS A 718 24.29 -12.03 5.93
C HIS A 718 24.86 -13.45 6.00
N LEU A 719 24.13 -14.35 6.62
CA LEU A 719 24.49 -15.76 6.72
C LEU A 719 23.67 -16.57 5.72
N THR A 720 24.35 -17.48 5.04
CA THR A 720 23.74 -18.49 4.18
C THR A 720 24.01 -19.86 4.76
N ALA A 721 22.97 -20.61 5.06
CA ALA A 721 23.04 -22.03 5.39
C ALA A 721 22.65 -22.85 4.15
N GLU A 722 23.62 -23.56 3.58
CA GLU A 722 23.50 -24.24 2.30
C GLU A 722 23.43 -25.76 2.48
N THR A 723 22.56 -26.41 1.71
CA THR A 723 22.44 -27.88 1.72
C THR A 723 23.67 -28.53 1.10
N PRO A 724 24.17 -29.64 1.68
CA PRO A 724 25.39 -30.28 1.20
C PRO A 724 25.22 -30.94 -0.17
N GLU A 725 24.00 -31.33 -0.52
CA GLU A 725 23.66 -32.00 -1.77
C GLU A 725 22.44 -31.34 -2.42
N LYS A 726 22.28 -31.59 -3.74
CA LYS A 726 21.10 -31.16 -4.48
C LYS A 726 19.96 -32.16 -4.29
N SER A 727 18.74 -31.66 -4.13
CA SER A 727 17.54 -32.48 -4.02
C SER A 727 16.35 -31.81 -4.70
N SER A 728 15.38 -32.61 -5.17
CA SER A 728 14.11 -32.09 -5.69
C SER A 728 13.12 -31.75 -4.56
N GLN A 729 13.37 -32.21 -3.34
CA GLN A 729 12.54 -31.92 -2.18
C GLN A 729 13.39 -31.75 -0.93
N ILE A 730 13.02 -30.80 -0.08
CA ILE A 730 13.64 -30.64 1.23
C ILE A 730 12.65 -30.07 2.23
N GLU A 731 12.90 -30.40 3.49
CA GLU A 731 12.28 -29.75 4.63
C GLU A 731 13.35 -29.04 5.46
N PHE A 732 13.08 -27.80 5.86
CA PHE A 732 13.83 -27.15 6.94
C PHE A 732 12.95 -27.13 8.19
N LEU A 733 13.46 -27.68 9.30
CA LEU A 733 12.84 -27.55 10.62
C LEU A 733 13.82 -26.83 11.52
N ALA A 734 13.53 -25.57 11.84
CA ALA A 734 14.38 -24.71 12.64
C ALA A 734 13.67 -24.23 13.90
N LEU A 735 14.36 -24.31 15.04
CA LEU A 735 13.88 -23.84 16.34
C LEU A 735 14.62 -22.56 16.74
N TYR A 736 13.87 -21.52 17.04
CA TYR A 736 14.36 -20.21 17.46
C TYR A 736 13.92 -19.96 18.92
N HIS A 737 14.84 -19.44 19.74
CA HIS A 737 14.60 -19.16 21.16
C HIS A 737 15.12 -17.77 21.56
N PRO A 738 14.45 -16.68 21.14
CA PRO A 738 14.83 -15.33 21.58
C PRO A 738 14.60 -15.12 23.07
N HIS A 739 15.66 -14.75 23.80
CA HIS A 739 15.59 -14.45 25.23
C HIS A 739 16.60 -13.37 25.61
N ARG A 740 16.38 -12.74 26.77
CA ARG A 740 17.39 -11.84 27.36
C ARG A 740 18.54 -12.67 27.91
N MET A 741 19.77 -12.22 27.69
CA MET A 741 20.95 -12.90 28.24
C MET A 741 20.81 -13.06 29.76
N GLY A 742 21.12 -14.26 30.27
CA GLY A 742 20.94 -14.61 31.68
C GLY A 742 19.53 -15.11 32.07
N ASN A 743 18.54 -15.02 31.18
CA ASN A 743 17.19 -15.56 31.36
C ASN A 743 16.91 -16.79 30.49
N ASP A 744 17.91 -17.63 30.23
CA ASP A 744 17.73 -18.84 29.41
C ASP A 744 16.79 -19.83 30.13
N ARG A 745 15.58 -19.98 29.58
CA ARG A 745 14.66 -21.04 29.95
C ARG A 745 14.94 -22.26 29.10
N SER A 746 16.02 -22.96 29.44
CA SER A 746 16.42 -24.17 28.73
C SER A 746 15.22 -25.11 28.52
N ALA A 747 15.03 -25.58 27.29
CA ALA A 747 14.08 -26.63 26.98
C ALA A 747 14.81 -27.91 26.60
N GLN A 748 14.24 -29.04 27.02
CA GLN A 748 14.57 -30.32 26.42
C GLN A 748 13.83 -30.43 25.09
N VAL A 749 14.58 -30.43 24.00
CA VAL A 749 14.04 -30.53 22.64
C VAL A 749 14.31 -31.94 22.14
N THR A 750 13.25 -32.68 21.85
CA THR A 750 13.33 -33.99 21.20
C THR A 750 12.63 -33.89 19.87
N TRP A 751 13.32 -34.23 18.79
CA TRP A 751 12.71 -34.35 17.47
C TRP A 751 12.94 -35.76 16.94
N LYS A 752 11.92 -36.34 16.32
CA LYS A 752 12.00 -37.68 15.76
C LYS A 752 11.45 -37.66 14.33
N PRO A 753 12.24 -38.07 13.33
CA PRO A 753 11.68 -38.37 12.03
C PRO A 753 10.73 -39.58 12.16
N GLN A 754 9.58 -39.47 11.54
CA GLN A 754 8.64 -40.57 11.32
C GLN A 754 8.41 -40.72 9.81
N GLU A 755 7.87 -41.86 9.39
CA GLU A 755 7.42 -42.00 8.01
C GLU A 755 6.45 -40.87 7.66
N GLY A 756 6.76 -40.09 6.61
CA GLY A 756 5.93 -38.97 6.17
C GLY A 756 6.10 -37.64 6.94
N GLY A 757 6.99 -37.52 7.93
CA GLY A 757 7.13 -36.24 8.65
C GLY A 757 7.97 -36.26 9.91
N TYR A 758 7.67 -35.31 10.80
CA TYR A 758 8.44 -35.09 12.02
C TYR A 758 7.51 -34.93 13.21
N VAL A 759 7.92 -35.51 14.34
CA VAL A 759 7.33 -35.21 15.65
C VAL A 759 8.34 -34.42 16.45
N LEU A 760 7.97 -33.21 16.84
CA LEU A 760 8.79 -32.34 17.67
C LEU A 760 8.14 -32.18 19.03
N VAL A 761 8.88 -32.49 20.09
CA VAL A 761 8.48 -32.32 21.49
C VAL A 761 9.42 -31.35 22.17
N LEU A 762 8.87 -30.28 22.74
CA LEU A 762 9.60 -29.32 23.55
C LEU A 762 9.09 -29.39 24.98
N ASN A 763 9.99 -29.52 25.95
CA ASN A 763 9.65 -29.45 27.38
C ASN A 763 10.45 -28.32 28.03
N TRP A 764 9.76 -27.33 28.58
CA TRP A 764 10.37 -26.21 29.31
C TRP A 764 9.70 -26.09 30.70
N PRO A 765 10.21 -25.23 31.60
CA PRO A 765 9.69 -25.17 32.97
C PRO A 765 8.17 -24.98 33.03
N GLY A 766 7.48 -26.02 33.52
CA GLY A 766 6.02 -26.06 33.73
C GLY A 766 5.18 -26.47 32.52
N GLU A 767 5.73 -26.54 31.31
CA GLU A 767 4.95 -26.77 30.08
C GLU A 767 5.66 -27.61 29.02
N THR A 768 4.83 -28.21 28.16
CA THR A 768 5.25 -29.04 27.05
C THR A 768 4.47 -28.68 25.78
N ALA A 769 5.10 -28.85 24.63
CA ALA A 769 4.42 -28.81 23.34
C ALA A 769 4.83 -29.99 22.47
N THR A 770 3.85 -30.64 21.85
CA THR A 770 4.03 -31.68 20.83
C THR A 770 3.49 -31.19 19.50
N LEU A 771 4.33 -31.22 18.47
CA LEU A 771 4.00 -30.81 17.11
C LEU A 771 4.10 -32.02 16.18
N LEU A 772 3.05 -32.25 15.40
CA LEU A 772 3.04 -33.21 14.29
C LEU A 772 3.18 -32.42 12.99
N LEU A 773 4.28 -32.64 12.27
CA LEU A 773 4.72 -31.86 11.11
C LEU A 773 4.81 -32.76 9.87
N PRO A 774 3.70 -32.99 9.15
CA PRO A 774 3.70 -33.81 7.94
C PRO A 774 4.41 -33.11 6.78
N LYS A 775 5.13 -33.89 5.96
CA LYS A 775 5.85 -33.37 4.77
C LYS A 775 4.91 -32.89 3.66
N ASP A 776 3.76 -33.54 3.55
CA ASP A 776 2.73 -33.22 2.56
C ASP A 776 1.33 -33.58 3.07
N GLU A 777 0.33 -33.24 2.28
CA GLU A 777 -1.09 -33.32 2.61
C GLU A 777 -1.63 -34.78 2.67
N ALA A 778 -0.87 -35.77 2.18
CA ALA A 778 -1.23 -37.18 2.21
C ALA A 778 -0.71 -37.91 3.46
N GLN A 779 0.37 -37.41 4.07
CA GLN A 779 1.04 -38.08 5.19
C GLN A 779 0.19 -38.05 6.46
N SER A 780 0.24 -39.16 7.21
CA SER A 780 -0.40 -39.27 8.53
C SER A 780 0.66 -39.41 9.60
N LEU A 781 0.52 -38.66 10.69
CA LEU A 781 1.44 -38.71 11.83
C LEU A 781 0.67 -39.01 13.11
N GLN A 782 1.34 -39.69 14.03
CA GLN A 782 0.81 -40.00 15.36
C GLN A 782 1.89 -39.88 16.44
N SER A 783 1.51 -39.28 17.56
CA SER A 783 2.30 -39.30 18.79
C SER A 783 1.36 -39.40 20.00
N GLY A 784 1.41 -40.54 20.70
CA GLY A 784 0.42 -40.88 21.72
C GLY A 784 -1.00 -40.87 21.14
N ASP A 785 -1.89 -40.09 21.75
CA ASP A 785 -3.29 -39.91 21.32
C ASP A 785 -3.46 -38.86 20.21
N LEU A 786 -2.43 -38.07 19.93
CA LEU A 786 -2.48 -37.04 18.89
C LEU A 786 -2.31 -37.69 17.52
N ARG A 787 -3.22 -37.37 16.60
CA ARG A 787 -3.20 -37.85 15.22
C ARG A 787 -3.54 -36.72 14.26
N THR A 788 -2.85 -36.68 13.13
CA THR A 788 -3.16 -35.76 12.03
C THR A 788 -2.92 -36.43 10.69
N LYS A 789 -3.63 -35.96 9.66
CA LYS A 789 -3.37 -36.30 8.26
C LYS A 789 -3.27 -35.01 7.45
N GLY A 790 -2.12 -34.80 6.83
CA GLY A 790 -1.83 -33.68 5.94
C GLY A 790 -1.74 -32.30 6.58
N LYS A 791 -2.19 -32.15 7.83
CA LYS A 791 -2.25 -30.88 8.54
C LYS A 791 -1.25 -30.87 9.68
N ILE A 792 -0.67 -29.70 9.93
CA ILE A 792 0.16 -29.50 11.12
C ILE A 792 -0.76 -29.52 12.35
N LEU A 793 -0.40 -30.31 13.36
CA LEU A 793 -1.08 -30.34 14.65
C LEU A 793 -0.12 -29.85 15.72
N ILE A 794 -0.58 -28.95 16.58
CA ILE A 794 0.17 -28.40 17.70
C ILE A 794 -0.64 -28.67 18.96
N SER A 795 -0.07 -29.35 19.93
CA SER A 795 -0.68 -29.57 21.24
C SER A 795 0.24 -29.01 22.32
N ARG A 796 -0.21 -27.98 23.04
CA ARG A 796 0.46 -27.39 24.20
C ARG A 796 -0.25 -27.83 25.47
N GLY A 797 0.52 -28.20 26.48
CA GLY A 797 0.03 -28.69 27.77
C GLY A 797 0.94 -28.30 28.91
N LYS A 798 0.54 -28.65 30.13
CA LYS A 798 1.37 -28.61 31.33
C LYS A 798 2.16 -29.90 31.46
N ASN A 799 3.32 -29.85 32.14
CA ASN A 799 4.14 -31.04 32.38
C ASN A 799 3.45 -32.11 33.25
N ASP A 800 2.37 -31.76 33.95
CA ASP A 800 1.52 -32.69 34.71
C ASP A 800 0.43 -33.39 33.85
N GLY A 801 0.45 -33.19 32.52
CA GLY A 801 -0.47 -33.84 31.58
C GLY A 801 -1.75 -33.06 31.29
N ARG A 802 -2.01 -31.92 31.95
CA ARG A 802 -3.18 -31.09 31.64
C ARG A 802 -3.03 -30.43 30.27
N SER A 803 -4.03 -30.60 29.40
CA SER A 803 -4.07 -29.92 28.10
C SER A 803 -4.34 -28.41 28.28
N VAL A 804 -3.61 -27.58 27.53
CA VAL A 804 -3.80 -26.13 27.48
C VAL A 804 -4.48 -25.75 26.17
N ARG A 805 -3.95 -26.21 25.04
CA ARG A 805 -4.49 -25.91 23.72
C ARG A 805 -4.07 -26.96 22.70
N THR A 806 -4.98 -27.37 21.84
CA THR A 806 -4.66 -28.14 20.63
C THR A 806 -5.17 -27.40 19.40
N VAL A 807 -4.31 -27.24 18.40
CA VAL A 807 -4.57 -26.49 17.16
C VAL A 807 -4.25 -27.40 15.99
N VAL A 808 -5.16 -27.46 15.02
CA VAL A 808 -4.89 -28.05 13.70
C VAL A 808 -4.82 -26.89 12.72
N VAL A 809 -3.72 -26.80 11.98
CA VAL A 809 -3.49 -25.72 11.01
C VAL A 809 -4.20 -26.10 9.72
N ASP A 810 -5.30 -25.41 9.43
CA ASP A 810 -6.04 -25.54 8.18
C ASP A 810 -5.32 -24.78 7.04
N GLY A 811 -4.10 -25.22 6.72
CA GLY A 811 -3.25 -24.76 5.60
C GLY A 811 -3.70 -25.29 4.23
N VAL A 812 -2.94 -24.97 3.17
CA VAL A 812 -3.37 -25.23 1.77
C VAL A 812 -3.75 -26.70 1.53
N VAL A 813 -4.96 -26.90 1.00
CA VAL A 813 -5.30 -28.00 0.09
C VAL A 813 -4.93 -27.51 -1.32
N PRO A 814 -3.96 -28.12 -2.03
CA PRO A 814 -3.60 -27.66 -3.36
C PRO A 814 -4.82 -27.69 -4.29
N ALA A 815 -4.92 -26.72 -5.21
CA ALA A 815 -5.86 -26.84 -6.32
C ALA A 815 -5.56 -28.16 -7.07
N PRO A 816 -6.58 -28.95 -7.44
CA PRO A 816 -6.33 -30.08 -8.32
C PRO A 816 -5.68 -29.59 -9.61
N PRO A 817 -4.74 -30.36 -10.19
CA PRO A 817 -3.98 -29.97 -11.38
C PRO A 817 -4.86 -29.60 -12.58
#